data_AF-A0A353V8E5-F1
#
_entry.id   AF-A0A353V8E5-F1
#
_cell.length_a   1.000
_cell.length_b   1.000
_cell.length_c   1.000
_cell.angle_alpha   90.00
_cell.angle_beta   90.00
_cell.angle_gamma   90.00
#
_symmetry.space_group_name_H-M   'P 1'
#
loop_
_entity.id
_entity.type
_entity.pdbx_description
1 polymer ?
#
loop_
_entity_poly.entity_id
_entity_poly.type
_entity_poly.pdbx_seq_one_letter_code
_entity_poly.pdbx_strand_id
1 'polypeptide(L)'
;MKALVIGASGQLGGALVRALERGGIEAVGTYHTRPLPGAVALDVSDADAVERCLAASSPDVVFVTALTRGGVDYCEDHPDEAHAVNARGGAHVAVAAARRGAKVVYYSTDYVFDGTAGPYAEDAAPRPISVYGRTKWEGEEAVRALAPRHLVVRTTAVFGWDRTSKNFAMQVWERLGGGQPLRVASDQWSTPTLAEYLAEASVRLVQLDAAGIVNVAGKDRMTRSELGQALARAMALDPALIVAAPTAELGQRASRPLGGGLTTTQLERLLGTEPLDLNESLKRFRRAWRADTHVVHAPAVVSSDAARLKQEILERVRRYHALAHAPRPFVPYKTRVQYSGRVFGAEEMTNLVDSSLDFWLTLGSYGELFEQKMKRRLGAHDFVMVNSGSTANLAAVLALMSPLLDEPLRPGDEVITPAVTFPTTIAPIVHSGLVPVFVDCEVGTYNVNPRLLEGAVSPRTRAILVPHTLGIPCDLDAVSDLARRHRLYLIEDSCDALGATFRGKPVGTFGDLATLSFFPAHQMTAGEGGGVVVNTARLGRVVRSVRDWGRDCWCATGESNTCGRRFGWQLGDLPLGYDHKYTYSTLGYNLRPTDLQAAIGVAQVDRLTEFVETRRRNFERLYAGCEPYQDFLVLPARDPRAQPSWFGFPLTVTNGLQRGELVRWLENANIETRQVFAGNILRQPGYRDIRHRIHKDLTETDRIMRDTFFIGVYPGLTEEMLEFVIARFDEFFARRSGRRVVAPPDATG
;
A
#
# COMPACT_ATOMS: atom_id res chain seq x y z
N MET A 1 19.09 -14.74 11.02
CA MET A 1 20.00 -14.12 10.05
C MET A 1 19.72 -12.63 10.04
N LYS A 2 20.74 -11.80 10.25
CA LYS A 2 20.70 -10.35 10.16
C LYS A 2 21.63 -9.88 9.05
N ALA A 3 21.15 -8.97 8.21
CA ALA A 3 21.87 -8.48 7.04
C ALA A 3 22.20 -6.99 7.17
N LEU A 4 23.41 -6.61 6.75
CA LEU A 4 23.79 -5.22 6.52
C LEU A 4 23.90 -4.97 5.01
N VAL A 5 23.19 -3.97 4.50
CA VAL A 5 23.23 -3.59 3.08
C VAL A 5 23.95 -2.26 2.93
N ILE A 6 25.23 -2.32 2.53
CA ILE A 6 26.04 -1.14 2.24
C ILE A 6 25.67 -0.60 0.86
N GLY A 7 25.18 0.64 0.82
CA GLY A 7 24.65 1.26 -0.40
C GLY A 7 23.16 1.01 -0.62
N ALA A 8 22.37 0.84 0.46
CA ALA A 8 20.93 0.62 0.42
C ALA A 8 20.15 1.72 -0.30
N SER A 9 20.69 2.94 -0.36
CA SER A 9 20.11 4.04 -1.14
C SER A 9 20.34 3.93 -2.65
N GLY A 10 21.14 2.97 -3.13
CA GLY A 10 21.31 2.67 -4.56
C GLY A 10 20.25 1.70 -5.10
N GLN A 11 20.20 1.57 -6.43
CA GLN A 11 19.22 0.71 -7.12
C GLN A 11 19.23 -0.74 -6.62
N LEU A 12 20.41 -1.37 -6.62
CA LEU A 12 20.56 -2.76 -6.16
C LEU A 12 20.42 -2.87 -4.64
N GLY A 13 21.02 -1.94 -3.87
CA GLY A 13 20.90 -1.94 -2.42
C GLY A 13 19.45 -1.84 -1.94
N GLY A 14 18.65 -0.98 -2.56
CA GLY A 14 17.22 -0.87 -2.25
C GLY A 14 16.45 -2.13 -2.64
N ALA A 15 16.81 -2.77 -3.76
CA ALA A 15 16.23 -4.05 -4.16
C ALA A 15 16.57 -5.18 -3.17
N LEU A 16 17.79 -5.20 -2.64
CA LEU A 16 18.24 -6.16 -1.61
C LEU A 16 17.50 -6.00 -0.30
N VAL A 17 17.36 -4.77 0.22
CA VAL A 17 16.58 -4.53 1.45
C VAL A 17 15.17 -5.11 1.31
N ARG A 18 14.48 -4.80 0.20
CA ARG A 18 13.15 -5.35 -0.07
C ARG A 18 13.14 -6.87 -0.21
N ALA A 19 14.16 -7.46 -0.84
CA ALA A 19 14.25 -8.92 -1.00
C ALA A 19 14.49 -9.64 0.35
N LEU A 20 15.33 -9.06 1.21
CA LEU A 20 15.61 -9.57 2.55
C LEU A 20 14.38 -9.49 3.44
N GLU A 21 13.69 -8.35 3.46
CA GLU A 21 12.44 -8.15 4.24
C GLU A 21 11.34 -9.12 3.80
N ARG A 22 11.15 -9.31 2.48
CA ARG A 22 10.21 -10.32 1.95
C ARG A 22 10.56 -11.74 2.39
N GLY A 23 11.84 -12.04 2.58
CA GLY A 23 12.34 -13.31 3.09
C GLY A 23 12.29 -13.44 4.62
N GLY A 24 11.80 -12.42 5.34
CA GLY A 24 11.79 -12.39 6.80
C GLY A 24 13.17 -12.22 7.44
N ILE A 25 14.14 -11.69 6.70
CA ILE A 25 15.50 -11.43 7.18
C ILE A 25 15.59 -9.97 7.62
N GLU A 26 15.99 -9.73 8.88
CA GLU A 26 16.23 -8.37 9.39
C GLU A 26 17.36 -7.71 8.58
N ALA A 27 17.09 -6.54 8.01
CA ALA A 27 18.05 -5.81 7.18
C ALA A 27 18.28 -4.39 7.71
N VAL A 28 19.55 -4.03 7.90
CA VAL A 28 19.99 -2.66 8.19
C VAL A 28 20.58 -2.09 6.91
N GLY A 29 19.99 -1.00 6.40
CA GLY A 29 20.51 -0.29 5.23
C GLY A 29 21.49 0.81 5.59
N THR A 30 22.46 1.10 4.71
CA THR A 30 23.33 2.29 4.83
C THR A 30 23.22 3.23 3.62
N TYR A 31 23.61 4.48 3.81
CA TYR A 31 23.72 5.47 2.73
C TYR A 31 24.97 6.33 2.88
N HIS A 32 25.52 6.84 1.77
CA HIS A 32 26.57 7.85 1.81
C HIS A 32 26.00 9.25 1.51
N THR A 33 25.44 9.46 0.33
CA THR A 33 24.98 10.78 -0.13
C THR A 33 23.48 11.01 -0.04
N ARG A 34 22.68 9.94 -0.06
CA ARG A 34 21.22 10.00 -0.16
C ARG A 34 20.59 9.38 1.07
N PRO A 35 20.15 10.18 2.07
CA PRO A 35 19.53 9.68 3.28
C PRO A 35 18.30 8.82 2.97
N LEU A 36 18.14 7.73 3.70
CA LEU A 36 16.94 6.91 3.71
C LEU A 36 16.42 6.82 5.15
N PRO A 37 15.10 6.89 5.38
CA PRO A 37 14.52 6.69 6.71
C PRO A 37 14.99 5.36 7.32
N GLY A 38 15.52 5.41 8.53
CA GLY A 38 16.02 4.21 9.25
C GLY A 38 17.37 3.66 8.77
N ALA A 39 18.00 4.25 7.75
CA ALA A 39 19.33 3.82 7.29
C ALA A 39 20.46 4.57 8.00
N VAL A 40 21.63 3.95 8.07
CA VAL A 40 22.84 4.50 8.73
C VAL A 40 23.73 5.23 7.73
N ALA A 41 24.21 6.42 8.07
CA ALA A 41 25.21 7.11 7.26
C ALA A 41 26.55 6.35 7.29
N LEU A 42 27.11 6.03 6.12
CA LEU A 42 28.37 5.31 5.99
C LEU A 42 29.12 5.72 4.72
N ASP A 43 30.36 6.18 4.89
CA ASP A 43 31.37 6.21 3.84
C ASP A 43 32.22 4.93 3.95
N VAL A 44 32.21 4.10 2.90
CA VAL A 44 32.95 2.83 2.89
C VAL A 44 34.47 3.03 2.76
N SER A 45 34.91 4.21 2.31
CA SER A 45 36.33 4.55 2.22
C SER A 45 36.96 4.86 3.58
N ASP A 46 36.16 5.09 4.62
CA ASP A 46 36.61 5.27 6.01
C ASP A 46 36.53 3.93 6.77
N ALA A 47 37.71 3.35 7.04
CA ALA A 47 37.82 2.07 7.73
C ALA A 47 37.21 2.08 9.15
N ASP A 48 37.35 3.19 9.89
CA ASP A 48 36.83 3.28 11.25
C ASP A 48 35.30 3.43 11.24
N ALA A 49 34.74 4.13 10.24
CA ALA A 49 33.29 4.21 10.05
C ALA A 49 32.69 2.84 9.72
N VAL A 50 33.35 2.06 8.86
CA VAL A 50 32.96 0.67 8.55
C VAL A 50 32.98 -0.19 9.80
N GLU A 51 34.06 -0.15 10.58
CA GLU A 51 34.18 -0.91 11.83
C GLU A 51 33.08 -0.56 12.85
N ARG A 52 32.81 0.73 13.06
CA ARG A 52 31.72 1.18 13.95
C ARG A 52 30.35 0.70 13.45
N CYS A 53 30.09 0.77 12.14
CA CYS A 53 28.83 0.36 11.56
C CYS A 53 28.59 -1.15 11.73
N LEU A 54 29.60 -1.99 11.46
CA LEU A 54 29.48 -3.44 11.64
C LEU A 54 29.42 -3.84 13.12
N ALA A 55 30.10 -3.11 14.02
CA ALA A 55 29.97 -3.31 15.45
C ALA A 55 28.53 -3.06 15.94
N ALA A 56 27.95 -1.91 15.55
CA ALA A 56 26.61 -1.53 15.98
C ALA A 56 25.51 -2.41 15.39
N SER A 57 25.66 -2.84 14.13
CA SER A 57 24.65 -3.67 13.45
C SER A 57 24.77 -5.16 13.75
N SER A 58 25.97 -5.67 14.06
CA SER A 58 26.24 -7.09 14.31
C SER A 58 25.63 -8.04 13.26
N PRO A 59 25.98 -7.90 11.97
CA PRO A 59 25.34 -8.66 10.89
C PRO A 59 25.93 -10.08 10.73
N ASP A 60 25.10 -11.04 10.30
CA ASP A 60 25.54 -12.36 9.83
C ASP A 60 26.07 -12.31 8.39
N VAL A 61 25.55 -11.36 7.59
CA VAL A 61 25.93 -11.14 6.19
C VAL A 61 25.98 -9.66 5.84
N VAL A 62 26.97 -9.25 5.05
CA VAL A 62 27.15 -7.88 4.58
C VAL A 62 27.12 -7.86 3.05
N PHE A 63 26.15 -7.15 2.47
CA PHE A 63 26.05 -6.92 1.04
C PHE A 63 26.71 -5.58 0.68
N VAL A 64 27.76 -5.62 -0.14
CA VAL A 64 28.56 -4.46 -0.54
C VAL A 64 28.17 -4.02 -1.95
N THR A 65 27.12 -3.18 -2.04
CA THR A 65 26.63 -2.63 -3.31
C THR A 65 27.21 -1.25 -3.65
N ALA A 66 28.10 -0.72 -2.80
CA ALA A 66 28.71 0.58 -3.02
C ALA A 66 29.49 0.63 -4.35
N LEU A 67 29.38 1.77 -5.01
CA LEU A 67 30.08 2.10 -6.25
C LEU A 67 30.51 3.56 -6.21
N THR A 68 31.62 3.87 -6.88
CA THR A 68 32.11 5.24 -7.07
C THR A 68 31.02 6.13 -7.63
N ARG A 69 30.92 7.36 -7.13
CA ARG A 69 29.95 8.35 -7.62
C ARG A 69 30.16 8.55 -9.13
N GLY A 70 29.09 8.85 -9.88
CA GLY A 70 29.20 9.21 -11.31
C GLY A 70 29.37 8.07 -12.33
N GLY A 71 29.52 6.81 -11.91
CA GLY A 71 29.52 5.65 -12.82
C GLY A 71 30.84 5.42 -13.55
N VAL A 72 30.79 4.69 -14.68
CA VAL A 72 31.99 4.18 -15.36
C VAL A 72 32.90 5.30 -15.86
N ASP A 73 32.37 6.30 -16.57
CA ASP A 73 33.18 7.40 -17.12
C ASP A 73 33.78 8.28 -16.02
N TYR A 74 33.09 8.46 -14.90
CA TYR A 74 33.62 9.23 -13.78
C TYR A 74 34.88 8.60 -13.18
N CYS A 75 34.96 7.26 -13.19
CA CYS A 75 36.11 6.54 -12.65
C CYS A 75 37.39 6.81 -13.46
N GLU A 76 37.30 7.11 -14.76
CA GLU A 76 38.47 7.50 -15.56
C GLU A 76 39.05 8.84 -15.13
N ASP A 77 38.18 9.79 -14.82
CA ASP A 77 38.60 11.12 -14.37
C ASP A 77 39.01 11.14 -12.89
N HIS A 78 38.54 10.17 -12.09
CA HIS A 78 38.75 10.12 -10.63
C HIS A 78 39.26 8.73 -10.17
N PRO A 79 40.43 8.29 -10.65
CA PRO A 79 40.94 6.95 -10.38
C PRO A 79 41.18 6.68 -8.88
N ASP A 80 41.65 7.67 -8.14
CA ASP A 80 41.96 7.52 -6.71
C ASP A 80 40.70 7.33 -5.86
N GLU A 81 39.62 8.07 -6.17
CA GLU A 81 38.31 7.89 -5.53
C GLU A 81 37.70 6.53 -5.92
N ALA A 82 37.82 6.14 -7.19
CA ALA A 82 37.34 4.84 -7.64
C ALA A 82 38.04 3.68 -6.92
N HIS A 83 39.36 3.79 -6.73
CA HIS A 83 40.13 2.83 -5.96
C HIS A 83 39.81 2.89 -4.46
N ALA A 84 39.57 4.08 -3.89
CA ALA A 84 39.13 4.25 -2.50
C ALA A 84 37.82 3.54 -2.19
N VAL A 85 36.84 3.65 -3.09
CA VAL A 85 35.49 3.11 -2.87
C VAL A 85 35.39 1.64 -3.27
N ASN A 86 35.82 1.28 -4.48
CA ASN A 86 35.60 -0.07 -5.01
C ASN A 86 36.59 -1.09 -4.43
N ALA A 87 37.87 -0.75 -4.34
CA ALA A 87 38.91 -1.66 -3.89
C ALA A 87 39.13 -1.57 -2.37
N ARG A 88 39.59 -0.41 -1.89
CA ARG A 88 39.87 -0.20 -0.45
C ARG A 88 38.61 -0.34 0.40
N GLY A 89 37.48 0.20 -0.04
CA GLY A 89 36.20 0.03 0.66
C GLY A 89 35.78 -1.44 0.77
N GLY A 90 35.98 -2.25 -0.28
CA GLY A 90 35.78 -3.70 -0.20
C GLY A 90 36.69 -4.37 0.83
N ALA A 91 37.96 -3.98 0.87
CA ALA A 91 38.94 -4.47 1.84
C ALA A 91 38.57 -4.11 3.29
N HIS A 92 38.14 -2.86 3.55
CA HIS A 92 37.71 -2.42 4.88
C HIS A 92 36.54 -3.27 5.40
N VAL A 93 35.53 -3.50 4.55
CA VAL A 93 34.38 -4.34 4.90
C VAL A 93 34.81 -5.79 5.11
N ALA A 94 35.69 -6.32 4.27
CA ALA A 94 36.20 -7.69 4.39
C ALA A 94 36.91 -7.93 5.74
N VAL A 95 37.81 -7.03 6.15
CA VAL A 95 38.51 -7.11 7.43
C VAL A 95 37.53 -7.01 8.61
N ALA A 96 36.61 -6.04 8.58
CA ALA A 96 35.65 -5.83 9.65
C ALA A 96 34.64 -6.99 9.78
N ALA A 97 34.23 -7.58 8.66
CA ALA A 97 33.34 -8.74 8.62
C ALA A 97 34.06 -10.01 9.11
N ALA A 98 35.31 -10.23 8.70
CA ALA A 98 36.10 -11.40 9.11
C ALA A 98 36.28 -11.46 10.64
N ARG A 99 36.54 -10.32 11.30
CA ARG A 99 36.64 -10.20 12.77
C ARG A 99 35.37 -10.63 13.50
N ARG A 100 34.22 -10.63 12.83
CA ARG A 100 32.89 -10.93 13.38
C ARG A 100 32.27 -12.22 12.83
N GLY A 101 33.00 -12.95 11.98
CA GLY A 101 32.50 -14.16 11.32
C GLY A 101 31.38 -13.93 10.30
N ALA A 102 31.15 -12.67 9.89
CA ALA A 102 30.11 -12.30 8.95
C ALA A 102 30.50 -12.65 7.51
N LYS A 103 29.53 -13.08 6.71
CA LYS A 103 29.74 -13.35 5.29
C LYS A 103 29.74 -12.07 4.47
N VAL A 104 30.67 -11.90 3.54
CA VAL A 104 30.71 -10.73 2.64
C VAL A 104 30.18 -11.10 1.27
N VAL A 105 29.19 -10.36 0.77
CA VAL A 105 28.72 -10.43 -0.62
C VAL A 105 29.19 -9.19 -1.34
N TYR A 106 30.16 -9.33 -2.24
CA TYR A 106 30.75 -8.22 -3.00
C TYR A 106 30.23 -8.20 -4.44
N TYR A 107 29.75 -7.05 -4.91
CA TYR A 107 29.23 -6.91 -6.27
C TYR A 107 30.27 -6.34 -7.24
N SER A 108 30.55 -7.14 -8.26
CA SER A 108 31.46 -6.85 -9.36
C SER A 108 30.71 -6.80 -10.71
N THR A 109 31.45 -6.79 -11.80
CA THR A 109 30.98 -6.42 -13.14
C THR A 109 31.68 -7.24 -14.22
N ASP A 110 31.07 -7.39 -15.40
CA ASP A 110 31.76 -7.90 -16.60
C ASP A 110 32.85 -6.95 -17.14
N TYR A 111 32.95 -5.71 -16.64
CA TYR A 111 34.03 -4.77 -16.99
C TYR A 111 35.40 -5.19 -16.43
N VAL A 112 35.46 -6.24 -15.60
CA VAL A 112 36.73 -6.89 -15.23
C VAL A 112 37.38 -7.61 -16.43
N PHE A 113 36.68 -7.74 -17.55
CA PHE A 113 37.18 -8.34 -18.79
C PHE A 113 37.39 -7.30 -19.91
N ASP A 114 38.14 -7.68 -20.93
CA ASP A 114 38.46 -6.82 -22.09
C ASP A 114 37.35 -6.77 -23.16
N GLY A 115 36.39 -7.69 -23.09
CA GLY A 115 35.29 -7.79 -24.07
C GLY A 115 35.68 -8.43 -25.40
N THR A 116 36.83 -9.11 -25.51
CA THR A 116 37.27 -9.77 -26.75
C THR A 116 36.71 -11.18 -26.95
N ALA A 117 36.36 -11.88 -25.85
CA ALA A 117 36.00 -13.29 -25.87
C ALA A 117 34.71 -13.64 -25.10
N GLY A 118 33.86 -12.64 -24.79
CA GLY A 118 32.64 -12.90 -24.04
C GLY A 118 31.58 -13.70 -24.84
N PRO A 119 30.57 -14.27 -24.16
CA PRO A 119 30.29 -14.14 -22.73
C PRO A 119 31.28 -14.92 -21.84
N TYR A 120 31.59 -14.39 -20.66
CA TYR A 120 32.62 -14.93 -19.77
C TYR A 120 32.04 -15.88 -18.71
N ALA A 121 32.78 -16.94 -18.39
CA ALA A 121 32.54 -17.79 -17.23
C ALA A 121 33.29 -17.28 -15.98
N GLU A 122 32.98 -17.82 -14.81
CA GLU A 122 33.57 -17.41 -13.53
C GLU A 122 35.10 -17.60 -13.47
N ASP A 123 35.63 -18.59 -14.20
CA ASP A 123 37.05 -18.95 -14.27
C ASP A 123 37.83 -18.18 -15.36
N ALA A 124 37.16 -17.35 -16.16
CA ALA A 124 37.81 -16.52 -17.15
C ALA A 124 38.79 -15.53 -16.48
N ALA A 125 39.97 -15.36 -17.09
CA ALA A 125 41.00 -14.47 -16.58
C ALA A 125 40.60 -12.99 -16.72
N PRO A 126 40.56 -12.20 -15.65
CA PRO A 126 40.30 -10.76 -15.72
C PRO A 126 41.37 -10.02 -16.52
N ARG A 127 40.93 -9.11 -17.40
CA ARG A 127 41.78 -8.21 -18.20
C ARG A 127 41.06 -6.86 -18.37
N PRO A 128 40.91 -6.07 -17.29
CA PRO A 128 40.13 -4.84 -17.34
C PRO A 128 40.81 -3.78 -18.22
N ILE A 129 40.04 -3.15 -19.09
CA ILE A 129 40.51 -2.08 -20.00
C ILE A 129 40.07 -0.67 -19.57
N SER A 130 39.41 -0.55 -18.43
CA SER A 130 38.99 0.72 -17.82
C SER A 130 39.38 0.79 -16.35
N VAL A 131 39.46 2.00 -15.79
CA VAL A 131 39.69 2.23 -14.36
C VAL A 131 38.58 1.60 -13.52
N TYR A 132 37.32 1.71 -13.95
CA TYR A 132 36.19 1.07 -13.28
C TYR A 132 36.36 -0.45 -13.20
N GLY A 133 36.68 -1.09 -14.33
CA GLY A 133 36.94 -2.54 -14.39
C GLY A 133 38.10 -2.96 -13.49
N ARG A 134 39.20 -2.21 -13.53
CA ARG A 134 40.41 -2.48 -12.74
C ARG A 134 40.13 -2.39 -11.24
N THR A 135 39.51 -1.30 -10.78
CA THR A 135 39.21 -1.11 -9.35
C THR A 135 38.17 -2.10 -8.82
N LYS A 136 37.24 -2.58 -9.66
CA LYS A 136 36.32 -3.67 -9.29
C LYS A 136 37.05 -5.01 -9.16
N TRP A 137 37.93 -5.33 -10.10
CA TRP A 137 38.76 -6.54 -10.01
C TRP A 137 39.68 -6.54 -8.78
N GLU A 138 40.36 -5.43 -8.51
CA GLU A 138 41.16 -5.25 -7.27
C GLU A 138 40.31 -5.45 -6.01
N GLY A 139 39.06 -5.00 -6.02
CA GLY A 139 38.09 -5.26 -4.94
C GLY A 139 37.70 -6.73 -4.79
N GLU A 140 37.54 -7.46 -5.90
CA GLU A 140 37.32 -8.92 -5.86
C GLU A 140 38.49 -9.61 -5.14
N GLU A 141 39.72 -9.29 -5.55
CA GLU A 141 40.94 -9.89 -4.99
C GLU A 141 41.10 -9.55 -3.51
N ALA A 142 40.87 -8.29 -3.12
CA ALA A 142 40.95 -7.87 -1.73
C ALA A 142 39.91 -8.59 -0.85
N VAL A 143 38.66 -8.70 -1.29
CA VAL A 143 37.61 -9.40 -0.53
C VAL A 143 37.93 -10.89 -0.40
N ARG A 144 38.38 -11.54 -1.49
CA ARG A 144 38.76 -12.95 -1.48
C ARG A 144 39.93 -13.25 -0.55
N ALA A 145 40.91 -12.35 -0.50
CA ALA A 145 42.08 -12.48 0.37
C ALA A 145 41.77 -12.22 1.85
N LEU A 146 40.86 -11.28 2.15
CA LEU A 146 40.66 -10.75 3.50
C LEU A 146 39.42 -11.30 4.23
N ALA A 147 38.40 -11.77 3.51
CA ALA A 147 37.18 -12.33 4.09
C ALA A 147 37.12 -13.86 3.86
N PRO A 148 37.33 -14.71 4.88
CA PRO A 148 37.25 -16.16 4.73
C PRO A 148 35.87 -16.65 4.25
N ARG A 149 34.79 -15.96 4.66
CA ARG A 149 33.42 -16.21 4.22
C ARG A 149 33.02 -15.15 3.21
N HIS A 150 33.24 -15.39 1.92
CA HIS A 150 32.91 -14.44 0.87
C HIS A 150 32.13 -15.07 -0.29
N LEU A 151 31.36 -14.23 -0.96
CA LEU A 151 30.71 -14.47 -2.24
C LEU A 151 30.91 -13.23 -3.11
N VAL A 152 31.56 -13.39 -4.26
CA VAL A 152 31.69 -12.34 -5.27
C VAL A 152 30.63 -12.58 -6.33
N VAL A 153 29.73 -11.62 -6.50
CA VAL A 153 28.68 -11.65 -7.50
C VAL A 153 29.08 -10.77 -8.67
N ARG A 154 29.42 -11.37 -9.81
CA ARG A 154 29.65 -10.66 -11.07
C ARG A 154 28.32 -10.51 -11.81
N THR A 155 27.99 -9.30 -12.25
CA THR A 155 26.73 -9.00 -12.98
C THR A 155 27.04 -8.11 -14.18
N THR A 156 26.07 -7.92 -15.08
CA THR A 156 26.24 -7.00 -16.22
C THR A 156 24.95 -6.23 -16.53
N ALA A 157 25.12 -5.04 -17.08
CA ALA A 157 24.05 -4.16 -17.58
C ALA A 157 22.80 -4.12 -16.66
N VAL A 158 23.03 -3.89 -15.36
CA VAL A 158 21.95 -3.93 -14.36
C VAL A 158 20.93 -2.82 -14.63
N PHE A 159 19.65 -3.18 -14.73
CA PHE A 159 18.55 -2.26 -14.97
C PHE A 159 17.40 -2.48 -13.98
N GLY A 160 16.51 -1.50 -13.86
CA GLY A 160 15.42 -1.52 -12.88
C GLY A 160 14.70 -0.17 -12.87
N TRP A 161 13.49 -0.15 -12.32
CA TRP A 161 12.73 1.09 -12.17
C TRP A 161 13.07 1.78 -10.84
N ASP A 162 13.75 2.93 -10.93
CA ASP A 162 14.11 3.77 -9.78
C ASP A 162 14.37 5.21 -10.26
N ARG A 163 13.37 6.09 -10.13
CA ARG A 163 13.43 7.50 -10.53
C ARG A 163 14.53 8.31 -9.86
N THR A 164 15.07 7.81 -8.76
CA THR A 164 16.18 8.48 -8.08
C THR A 164 17.53 8.09 -8.70
N SER A 165 17.59 6.98 -9.45
CA SER A 165 18.81 6.49 -10.06
C SER A 165 19.06 7.13 -11.43
N LYS A 166 20.32 7.16 -11.85
CA LYS A 166 20.74 7.57 -13.21
C LYS A 166 20.94 6.38 -14.14
N ASN A 167 20.24 5.27 -13.88
CA ASN A 167 20.43 4.04 -14.64
C ASN A 167 19.93 4.19 -16.08
N PHE A 168 20.30 3.24 -16.93
CA PHE A 168 19.98 3.33 -18.36
C PHE A 168 18.49 3.26 -18.67
N ALA A 169 17.70 2.52 -17.89
CA ALA A 169 16.26 2.52 -18.05
C ALA A 169 15.64 3.90 -17.74
N MET A 170 16.16 4.62 -16.74
CA MET A 170 15.74 5.99 -16.44
C MET A 170 16.14 6.96 -17.55
N GLN A 171 17.35 6.81 -18.11
CA GLN A 171 17.79 7.63 -19.25
C GLN A 171 16.88 7.45 -20.48
N VAL A 172 16.50 6.19 -20.79
CA VAL A 172 15.53 5.89 -21.84
C VAL A 172 14.19 6.57 -21.53
N TRP A 173 13.68 6.41 -20.31
CA TRP A 173 12.40 6.99 -19.90
C TRP A 173 12.38 8.53 -20.00
N GLU A 174 13.37 9.21 -19.42
CA GLU A 174 13.46 10.68 -19.38
C GLU A 174 13.57 11.29 -20.78
N ARG A 175 14.46 10.73 -21.62
CA ARG A 175 14.73 11.27 -22.96
C ARG A 175 13.55 11.04 -23.89
N LEU A 176 13.11 9.79 -24.01
CA LEU A 176 12.04 9.45 -24.96
C LEU A 176 10.69 9.96 -24.47
N GLY A 177 10.44 9.99 -23.16
CA GLY A 177 9.25 10.62 -22.59
C GLY A 177 9.16 12.13 -22.88
N GLY A 178 10.29 12.80 -23.04
CA GLY A 178 10.38 14.18 -23.52
C GLY A 178 10.38 14.34 -25.04
N GLY A 179 10.17 13.26 -25.81
CA GLY A 179 10.23 13.26 -27.28
C GLY A 179 11.64 13.45 -27.84
N GLN A 180 12.69 13.27 -27.03
CA GLN A 180 14.07 13.47 -27.45
C GLN A 180 14.73 12.14 -27.84
N PRO A 181 15.45 12.08 -28.98
CA PRO A 181 16.20 10.90 -29.35
C PRO A 181 17.37 10.64 -28.38
N LEU A 182 17.69 9.36 -28.18
CA LEU A 182 18.82 8.90 -27.38
C LEU A 182 19.76 8.06 -28.24
N ARG A 183 21.01 8.50 -28.40
CA ARG A 183 22.05 7.72 -29.09
C ARG A 183 22.57 6.61 -28.16
N VAL A 184 22.55 5.36 -28.63
CA VAL A 184 22.88 4.17 -27.83
C VAL A 184 23.83 3.25 -28.59
N ALA A 185 24.80 2.67 -27.88
CA ALA A 185 25.81 1.78 -28.45
C ALA A 185 25.19 0.56 -29.15
N SER A 186 25.53 0.34 -30.41
CA SER A 186 25.10 -0.81 -31.21
C SER A 186 26.04 -2.01 -31.13
N ASP A 187 27.21 -1.84 -30.53
CA ASP A 187 28.33 -2.80 -30.51
C ASP A 187 28.77 -3.16 -29.08
N GLN A 188 28.07 -2.68 -28.04
CA GLN A 188 28.29 -3.08 -26.64
C GLN A 188 27.34 -4.22 -26.27
N TRP A 189 27.86 -5.44 -26.22
CA TRP A 189 27.15 -6.66 -25.85
C TRP A 189 27.18 -6.91 -24.34
N SER A 190 26.07 -7.39 -23.79
CA SER A 190 25.91 -7.74 -22.38
C SER A 190 24.83 -8.81 -22.19
N THR A 191 24.68 -9.33 -20.96
CA THR A 191 23.54 -10.15 -20.53
C THR A 191 22.70 -9.39 -19.49
N PRO A 192 21.81 -8.46 -19.91
CA PRO A 192 21.18 -7.49 -19.02
C PRO A 192 20.45 -8.12 -17.83
N THR A 193 20.64 -7.53 -16.66
CA THR A 193 20.19 -8.14 -15.40
C THR A 193 19.21 -7.22 -14.67
N LEU A 194 18.00 -7.71 -14.38
CA LEU A 194 17.05 -6.97 -13.56
C LEU A 194 17.56 -6.89 -12.11
N ALA A 195 17.60 -5.69 -11.53
CA ALA A 195 18.10 -5.48 -10.16
C ALA A 195 17.32 -6.26 -9.09
N GLU A 196 16.01 -6.43 -9.26
CA GLU A 196 15.18 -7.23 -8.35
C GLU A 196 15.56 -8.71 -8.40
N TYR A 197 15.78 -9.24 -9.60
CA TYR A 197 16.23 -10.62 -9.78
C TYR A 197 17.63 -10.83 -9.21
N LEU A 198 18.55 -9.90 -9.48
CA LEU A 198 19.91 -9.93 -8.94
C LEU A 198 19.88 -9.98 -7.40
N ALA A 199 19.03 -9.16 -6.77
CA ALA A 199 18.84 -9.17 -5.33
C ALA A 199 18.27 -10.51 -4.81
N GLU A 200 17.21 -11.02 -5.43
CA GLU A 200 16.58 -12.30 -5.07
C GLU A 200 17.54 -13.48 -5.20
N ALA A 201 18.26 -13.57 -6.32
CA ALA A 201 19.29 -14.58 -6.54
C ALA A 201 20.42 -14.48 -5.51
N SER A 202 20.87 -13.26 -5.19
CA SER A 202 21.90 -13.04 -4.17
C SER A 202 21.47 -13.52 -2.78
N VAL A 203 20.23 -13.21 -2.37
CA VAL A 203 19.69 -13.68 -1.08
C VAL A 203 19.61 -15.21 -1.05
N ARG A 204 19.16 -15.85 -2.14
CA ARG A 204 19.11 -17.31 -2.24
C ARG A 204 20.50 -17.95 -2.19
N LEU A 205 21.49 -17.36 -2.88
CA LEU A 205 22.89 -17.84 -2.83
C LEU A 205 23.46 -17.74 -1.41
N VAL A 206 23.13 -16.68 -0.67
CA VAL A 206 23.52 -16.55 0.75
C VAL A 206 22.84 -17.62 1.62
N GLN A 207 21.55 -17.88 1.42
CA GLN A 207 20.81 -18.93 2.14
C GLN A 207 21.36 -20.34 1.89
N LEU A 208 21.90 -20.59 0.69
CA LEU A 208 22.58 -21.84 0.33
C LEU A 208 24.06 -21.88 0.76
N ASP A 209 24.51 -20.86 1.49
CA ASP A 209 25.89 -20.64 1.88
C ASP A 209 26.91 -20.70 0.71
N ALA A 210 26.51 -20.33 -0.50
CA ALA A 210 27.38 -20.32 -1.67
C ALA A 210 28.61 -19.42 -1.49
N ALA A 211 29.78 -19.85 -1.95
CA ALA A 211 31.06 -19.14 -1.77
C ALA A 211 31.83 -19.04 -3.08
N GLY A 212 32.86 -18.19 -3.10
CA GLY A 212 33.70 -17.95 -4.27
C GLY A 212 33.08 -16.93 -5.23
N ILE A 213 33.30 -17.09 -6.53
CA ILE A 213 32.76 -16.20 -7.58
C ILE A 213 31.56 -16.89 -8.21
N VAL A 214 30.46 -16.13 -8.41
CA VAL A 214 29.27 -16.56 -9.14
C VAL A 214 28.82 -15.43 -10.06
N ASN A 215 28.60 -15.74 -11.33
CA ASN A 215 27.98 -14.84 -12.28
C ASN A 215 26.46 -14.85 -12.06
N VAL A 216 25.88 -13.69 -11.74
CA VAL A 216 24.43 -13.51 -11.63
C VAL A 216 24.00 -12.54 -12.72
N ALA A 217 23.51 -13.10 -13.82
CA ALA A 217 23.06 -12.33 -14.98
C ALA A 217 21.71 -12.83 -15.52
N GLY A 218 21.08 -12.03 -16.39
CA GLY A 218 19.94 -12.48 -17.19
C GLY A 218 20.36 -13.51 -18.24
N LYS A 219 19.37 -14.22 -18.80
CA LYS A 219 19.58 -15.30 -19.78
C LYS A 219 19.98 -14.78 -21.16
N ASP A 220 19.42 -13.66 -21.59
CA ASP A 220 19.56 -13.19 -22.97
C ASP A 220 20.78 -12.29 -23.16
N ARG A 221 21.57 -12.57 -24.21
CA ARG A 221 22.72 -11.74 -24.61
C ARG A 221 22.34 -10.84 -25.77
N MET A 222 22.56 -9.53 -25.61
CA MET A 222 22.16 -8.51 -26.58
C MET A 222 23.02 -7.25 -26.50
N THR A 223 22.89 -6.40 -27.51
CA THR A 223 23.51 -5.08 -27.58
C THR A 223 22.77 -4.06 -26.70
N ARG A 224 23.45 -2.97 -26.35
CA ARG A 224 22.86 -1.89 -25.55
C ARG A 224 21.68 -1.21 -26.27
N SER A 225 21.74 -1.04 -27.60
CA SER A 225 20.64 -0.51 -28.40
C SER A 225 19.41 -1.43 -28.40
N GLU A 226 19.59 -2.74 -28.49
CA GLU A 226 18.49 -3.70 -28.40
C GLU A 226 17.80 -3.64 -27.04
N LEU A 227 18.57 -3.59 -25.95
CA LEU A 227 18.03 -3.36 -24.61
C LEU A 227 17.27 -2.03 -24.53
N GLY A 228 17.82 -0.95 -25.09
CA GLY A 228 17.18 0.37 -25.13
C GLY A 228 15.83 0.35 -25.83
N GLN A 229 15.76 -0.30 -26.99
CA GLN A 229 14.51 -0.50 -27.73
C GLN A 229 13.51 -1.37 -26.95
N ALA A 230 13.97 -2.42 -26.28
CA ALA A 230 13.12 -3.29 -25.49
C ALA A 230 12.55 -2.57 -24.25
N LEU A 231 13.34 -1.73 -23.60
CA LEU A 231 12.90 -0.85 -22.51
C LEU A 231 11.90 0.20 -22.99
N ALA A 232 12.15 0.85 -24.14
CA ALA A 232 11.22 1.80 -24.74
C ALA A 232 9.86 1.14 -25.00
N ARG A 233 9.85 -0.04 -25.63
CA ARG A 233 8.63 -0.85 -25.83
C ARG A 233 7.94 -1.19 -24.52
N ALA A 234 8.69 -1.62 -23.50
CA ALA A 234 8.12 -1.97 -22.19
C ALA A 234 7.44 -0.79 -21.48
N MET A 235 7.93 0.43 -21.72
CA MET A 235 7.39 1.69 -21.19
C MET A 235 6.42 2.39 -22.14
N ALA A 236 6.00 1.73 -23.23
CA ALA A 236 5.15 2.32 -24.27
C ALA A 236 5.66 3.66 -24.84
N LEU A 237 6.99 3.80 -24.94
CA LEU A 237 7.67 4.91 -25.60
C LEU A 237 8.04 4.52 -27.03
N ASP A 238 8.26 5.52 -27.90
CA ASP A 238 8.64 5.27 -29.30
C ASP A 238 10.06 4.66 -29.38
N PRO A 239 10.20 3.37 -29.77
CA PRO A 239 11.52 2.75 -29.88
C PRO A 239 12.36 3.32 -31.04
N ALA A 240 11.77 4.04 -32.00
CA ALA A 240 12.50 4.68 -33.10
C ALA A 240 13.38 5.85 -32.62
N LEU A 241 13.09 6.41 -31.45
CA LEU A 241 13.93 7.42 -30.80
C LEU A 241 15.22 6.85 -30.20
N ILE A 242 15.40 5.52 -30.17
CA ILE A 242 16.69 4.89 -29.86
C ILE A 242 17.54 4.86 -31.13
N VAL A 243 18.51 5.78 -31.21
CA VAL A 243 19.41 5.91 -32.34
C VAL A 243 20.66 5.06 -32.11
N ALA A 244 20.72 3.90 -32.75
CA ALA A 244 21.87 3.01 -32.68
C ALA A 244 23.12 3.69 -33.30
N ALA A 245 24.26 3.67 -32.59
CA ALA A 245 25.54 4.19 -33.08
C ALA A 245 26.71 3.34 -32.55
N PRO A 246 27.80 3.17 -33.32
CA PRO A 246 29.01 2.52 -32.83
C PRO A 246 29.58 3.22 -31.59
N THR A 247 30.19 2.47 -30.66
CA THR A 247 30.74 3.02 -29.41
C THR A 247 31.73 4.15 -29.65
N ALA A 248 32.53 4.05 -30.71
CA ALA A 248 33.52 5.05 -31.09
C ALA A 248 32.90 6.44 -31.38
N GLU A 249 31.62 6.50 -31.75
CA GLU A 249 30.92 7.75 -32.07
C GLU A 249 30.16 8.37 -30.87
N LEU A 250 30.17 7.70 -29.72
CA LEU A 250 29.43 8.13 -28.53
C LEU A 250 30.25 9.01 -27.59
N GLY A 251 31.55 9.19 -27.86
CA GLY A 251 32.43 10.05 -27.05
C GLY A 251 32.55 9.60 -25.58
N GLN A 252 32.40 8.30 -25.32
CA GLN A 252 32.54 7.74 -23.96
C GLN A 252 34.01 7.84 -23.52
N ARG A 253 34.25 8.25 -22.28
CA ARG A 253 35.61 8.47 -21.76
C ARG A 253 36.32 7.15 -21.46
N ALA A 254 35.65 6.23 -20.76
CA ALA A 254 36.24 4.92 -20.46
C ALA A 254 36.09 3.96 -21.65
N SER A 255 37.13 3.21 -21.95
CA SER A 255 37.03 2.07 -22.88
C SER A 255 35.99 1.06 -22.37
N ARG A 256 35.13 0.58 -23.27
CA ARG A 256 34.08 -0.39 -22.96
C ARG A 256 34.43 -1.77 -23.50
N PRO A 257 34.18 -2.85 -22.75
CA PRO A 257 34.29 -4.20 -23.29
C PRO A 257 33.17 -4.42 -24.31
N LEU A 258 33.50 -4.42 -25.61
CA LEU A 258 32.49 -4.47 -26.68
C LEU A 258 31.76 -5.83 -26.73
N GLY A 259 32.48 -6.95 -26.65
CA GLY A 259 31.91 -8.30 -26.62
C GLY A 259 31.66 -8.82 -25.20
N GLY A 260 31.05 -8.02 -24.32
CA GLY A 260 30.76 -8.39 -22.93
C GLY A 260 29.69 -9.49 -22.75
N GLY A 261 29.18 -9.60 -21.51
CA GLY A 261 28.23 -10.63 -21.08
C GLY A 261 28.85 -11.72 -20.20
N LEU A 262 28.01 -12.40 -19.44
CA LEU A 262 28.37 -13.45 -18.49
C LEU A 262 27.53 -14.72 -18.73
N THR A 263 28.15 -15.88 -18.57
CA THR A 263 27.47 -17.18 -18.55
C THR A 263 26.95 -17.50 -17.15
N THR A 264 25.86 -18.26 -17.05
CA THR A 264 25.12 -18.51 -15.80
C THR A 264 25.07 -19.99 -15.38
N THR A 265 25.88 -20.85 -16.00
CA THR A 265 25.87 -22.30 -15.75
C THR A 265 26.05 -22.64 -14.27
N GLN A 266 26.95 -21.95 -13.57
CA GLN A 266 27.17 -22.16 -12.13
C GLN A 266 25.98 -21.67 -11.29
N LEU A 267 25.37 -20.53 -11.64
CA LEU A 267 24.18 -20.01 -10.98
C LEU A 267 23.01 -20.99 -11.08
N GLU A 268 22.77 -21.51 -12.28
CA GLU A 268 21.71 -22.49 -12.56
C GLU A 268 21.89 -23.75 -11.73
N ARG A 269 23.12 -24.28 -11.67
CA ARG A 269 23.47 -25.43 -10.84
C ARG A 269 23.22 -25.17 -9.35
N LEU A 270 23.56 -23.97 -8.85
CA LEU A 270 23.40 -23.64 -7.43
C LEU A 270 21.93 -23.40 -7.06
N LEU A 271 21.16 -22.69 -7.89
CA LEU A 271 19.78 -22.31 -7.58
C LEU A 271 18.73 -23.33 -8.04
N GLY A 272 19.10 -24.27 -8.91
CA GLY A 272 18.19 -25.26 -9.50
C GLY A 272 17.11 -24.64 -10.39
N THR A 273 17.33 -23.41 -10.86
CA THR A 273 16.37 -22.64 -11.67
C THR A 273 17.11 -21.89 -12.76
N GLU A 274 16.50 -21.79 -13.95
CA GLU A 274 17.02 -20.95 -15.03
C GLU A 274 17.02 -19.45 -14.64
N PRO A 275 17.95 -18.64 -15.15
CA PRO A 275 17.91 -17.20 -14.97
C PRO A 275 16.73 -16.58 -15.71
N LEU A 276 16.32 -15.39 -15.29
CA LEU A 276 15.26 -14.67 -15.99
C LEU A 276 15.69 -14.32 -17.41
N ASP A 277 14.81 -14.60 -18.36
CA ASP A 277 14.87 -13.99 -19.69
C ASP A 277 14.49 -12.51 -19.63
N LEU A 278 14.77 -11.79 -20.72
CA LEU A 278 14.49 -10.37 -20.86
C LEU A 278 12.99 -10.10 -20.80
N ASN A 279 12.16 -10.94 -21.41
CA ASN A 279 10.71 -10.72 -21.43
C ASN A 279 10.13 -10.71 -20.01
N GLU A 280 10.49 -11.69 -19.19
CA GLU A 280 10.07 -11.77 -17.81
C GLU A 280 10.68 -10.65 -16.96
N SER A 281 11.95 -10.31 -17.22
CA SER A 281 12.60 -9.15 -16.58
C SER A 281 11.86 -7.84 -16.89
N LEU A 282 11.44 -7.65 -18.13
CA LEU A 282 10.67 -6.48 -18.57
C LEU A 282 9.24 -6.47 -18.02
N LYS A 283 8.59 -7.62 -17.84
CA LYS A 283 7.28 -7.68 -17.15
C LYS A 283 7.38 -7.17 -15.72
N ARG A 284 8.37 -7.64 -14.95
CA ARG A 284 8.61 -7.19 -13.58
C ARG A 284 8.97 -5.71 -13.51
N PHE A 285 9.89 -5.26 -14.39
CA PHE A 285 10.23 -3.85 -14.55
C PHE A 285 8.99 -2.98 -14.84
N ARG A 286 8.13 -3.40 -15.78
CA ARG A 286 6.92 -2.69 -16.18
C ARG A 286 5.94 -2.54 -15.02
N ARG A 287 5.85 -3.54 -14.12
CA ARG A 287 5.02 -3.45 -12.92
C ARG A 287 5.51 -2.34 -11.99
N ALA A 288 6.81 -2.29 -11.72
CA ALA A 288 7.42 -1.23 -10.90
C ALA A 288 7.25 0.16 -11.55
N TRP A 289 7.41 0.24 -12.87
CA TRP A 289 7.20 1.46 -13.65
C TRP A 289 5.75 1.97 -13.59
N ARG A 290 4.77 1.10 -13.88
CA ARG A 290 3.34 1.46 -13.87
C ARG A 290 2.86 1.91 -12.49
N ALA A 291 3.33 1.24 -11.45
CA ALA A 291 3.05 1.58 -10.06
C ALA A 291 3.47 3.01 -9.68
N ASP A 292 4.51 3.53 -10.33
CA ASP A 292 5.11 4.82 -10.00
C ASP A 292 4.73 5.96 -10.96
N THR A 293 4.50 5.67 -12.23
CA THR A 293 4.27 6.71 -13.26
C THR A 293 2.82 7.02 -13.54
N HIS A 294 1.87 6.38 -12.87
CA HIS A 294 0.44 6.53 -13.16
C HIS A 294 0.09 6.30 -14.65
N VAL A 295 0.93 5.54 -15.36
CA VAL A 295 0.66 5.12 -16.73
C VAL A 295 -0.24 3.88 -16.65
N VAL A 296 -1.53 4.17 -16.75
CA VAL A 296 -2.54 3.40 -17.48
C VAL A 296 -1.94 2.28 -18.31
N HIS A 297 -2.50 1.07 -18.25
CA HIS A 297 -2.05 -0.07 -19.04
C HIS A 297 -1.61 0.36 -20.44
N ALA A 298 -0.38 0.03 -20.83
CA ALA A 298 -0.11 -0.20 -22.24
C ALA A 298 -0.95 -1.43 -22.62
N PRO A 299 -2.02 -1.29 -23.42
CA PRO A 299 -2.68 -2.44 -24.02
C PRO A 299 -1.73 -3.00 -25.08
N ALA A 300 -2.02 -4.20 -25.59
CA ALA A 300 -1.35 -4.77 -26.76
C ALA A 300 -1.16 -3.69 -27.83
N VAL A 301 0.04 -3.56 -28.42
CA VAL A 301 0.47 -2.55 -29.41
C VAL A 301 -0.73 -1.88 -30.08
N VAL A 302 -1.20 -0.80 -29.45
CA VAL A 302 -2.33 -0.03 -29.94
C VAL A 302 -1.76 0.86 -31.04
N SER A 303 -2.44 0.97 -32.18
CA SER A 303 -2.01 1.93 -33.20
C SER A 303 -1.92 3.32 -32.57
N SER A 304 -0.99 4.16 -33.05
CA SER A 304 -0.85 5.55 -32.61
C SER A 304 -2.19 6.31 -32.68
N ASP A 305 -3.05 5.96 -33.64
CA ASP A 305 -4.38 6.53 -33.79
C ASP A 305 -5.32 6.21 -32.63
N ALA A 306 -5.36 4.96 -32.16
CA ALA A 306 -6.22 4.60 -31.03
C ALA A 306 -5.71 5.19 -29.70
N ALA A 307 -4.39 5.33 -29.53
CA ALA A 307 -3.83 6.08 -28.40
C ALA A 307 -4.20 7.58 -28.45
N ARG A 308 -4.15 8.21 -29.63
CA ARG A 308 -4.60 9.60 -29.83
C ARG A 308 -6.09 9.75 -29.55
N LEU A 309 -6.93 8.85 -30.09
CA LEU A 309 -8.38 8.85 -29.84
C LEU A 309 -8.71 8.69 -28.35
N LYS A 310 -7.99 7.83 -27.64
CA LYS A 310 -8.13 7.69 -26.19
C LYS A 310 -7.89 9.03 -25.48
N GLN A 311 -6.81 9.74 -25.80
CA GLN A 311 -6.53 11.07 -25.22
C GLN A 311 -7.62 12.09 -25.55
N GLU A 312 -8.12 12.12 -26.78
CA GLU A 312 -9.24 12.99 -27.18
C GLU A 312 -10.53 12.68 -26.39
N ILE A 313 -10.83 11.40 -26.17
CA ILE A 313 -11.97 10.98 -25.35
C ILE A 313 -11.80 11.48 -23.92
N LEU A 314 -10.64 11.25 -23.30
CA LEU A 314 -10.39 11.67 -21.92
C LEU A 314 -10.48 13.19 -21.76
N GLU A 315 -10.01 13.96 -22.73
CA GLU A 315 -10.15 15.43 -22.70
C GLU A 315 -11.61 15.88 -22.84
N ARG A 316 -12.39 15.21 -23.70
CA ARG A 316 -13.84 15.44 -23.78
C ARG A 316 -14.55 15.10 -22.49
N VAL A 317 -14.12 14.07 -21.76
CA VAL A 317 -14.65 13.72 -20.43
C VAL A 317 -14.35 14.84 -19.42
N ARG A 318 -13.14 15.41 -19.40
CA ARG A 318 -12.83 16.57 -18.53
C ARG A 318 -13.73 17.77 -18.83
N ARG A 319 -13.88 18.10 -20.11
CA ARG A 319 -14.78 19.18 -20.54
C ARG A 319 -16.23 18.91 -20.17
N TYR A 320 -16.69 17.67 -20.34
CA TYR A 320 -18.03 17.26 -19.93
C TYR A 320 -18.23 17.44 -18.43
N HIS A 321 -17.27 17.01 -17.60
CA HIS A 321 -17.34 17.20 -16.15
C HIS A 321 -17.52 18.68 -15.78
N ALA A 322 -16.69 19.57 -16.37
CA ALA A 322 -16.77 21.01 -16.11
C ALA A 322 -18.14 21.63 -16.46
N LEU A 323 -18.83 21.11 -17.49
CA LEU A 323 -20.14 21.62 -17.93
C LEU A 323 -21.32 20.97 -17.19
N ALA A 324 -21.30 19.65 -17.04
CA ALA A 324 -22.42 18.87 -16.52
C ALA A 324 -22.45 18.83 -14.98
N HIS A 325 -21.29 19.00 -14.33
CA HIS A 325 -21.13 18.92 -12.88
C HIS A 325 -20.69 20.25 -12.24
N ALA A 326 -20.93 21.37 -12.94
CA ALA A 326 -20.73 22.70 -12.37
C ALA A 326 -21.53 22.87 -11.05
N PRO A 327 -20.95 23.50 -10.01
CA PRO A 327 -21.65 23.79 -8.77
C PRO A 327 -22.94 24.57 -9.03
N ARG A 328 -24.02 24.19 -8.33
CA ARG A 328 -25.28 24.93 -8.35
C ARG A 328 -25.36 25.81 -7.10
N PRO A 329 -25.93 27.02 -7.19
CA PRO A 329 -26.11 27.87 -6.02
C PRO A 329 -27.05 27.21 -5.01
N PHE A 330 -26.77 27.44 -3.73
CA PHE A 330 -27.67 27.02 -2.66
C PHE A 330 -28.92 27.91 -2.65
N VAL A 331 -30.09 27.28 -2.55
CA VAL A 331 -31.37 27.96 -2.39
C VAL A 331 -32.04 27.43 -1.12
N PRO A 332 -32.19 28.24 -0.06
CA PRO A 332 -32.84 27.84 1.19
C PRO A 332 -34.17 27.14 0.97
N TYR A 333 -34.44 26.09 1.77
CA TYR A 333 -35.65 25.24 1.70
C TYR A 333 -35.83 24.42 0.41
N LYS A 334 -35.18 24.78 -0.71
CA LYS A 334 -35.29 24.08 -2.00
C LYS A 334 -34.12 23.15 -2.28
N THR A 335 -32.90 23.59 -1.99
CA THR A 335 -31.70 22.76 -2.13
C THR A 335 -31.57 21.87 -0.93
N ARG A 336 -31.45 20.56 -1.16
CA ARG A 336 -31.30 19.58 -0.08
C ARG A 336 -29.92 19.69 0.54
N VAL A 337 -29.87 19.96 1.84
CA VAL A 337 -28.62 19.89 2.64
C VAL A 337 -28.44 18.43 3.03
N GLN A 338 -27.59 17.71 2.29
CA GLN A 338 -27.42 16.27 2.47
C GLN A 338 -26.62 15.94 3.73
N TYR A 339 -26.88 14.78 4.33
CA TYR A 339 -26.02 14.31 5.43
C TYR A 339 -24.66 13.80 4.91
N SER A 340 -24.65 13.25 3.70
CA SER A 340 -23.48 12.69 3.04
C SER A 340 -23.65 12.72 1.53
N GLY A 341 -22.56 12.52 0.80
CA GLY A 341 -22.59 12.40 -0.65
C GLY A 341 -21.19 12.27 -1.24
N ARG A 342 -21.14 11.91 -2.53
CA ARG A 342 -19.89 11.83 -3.28
C ARG A 342 -19.40 13.23 -3.68
N VAL A 343 -18.12 13.48 -3.48
CA VAL A 343 -17.41 14.64 -4.03
C VAL A 343 -16.33 14.10 -4.95
N PHE A 344 -16.39 14.47 -6.23
CA PHE A 344 -15.49 13.97 -7.27
C PHE A 344 -15.13 15.11 -8.22
N GLY A 345 -14.03 14.94 -8.94
CA GLY A 345 -13.54 15.83 -9.99
C GLY A 345 -13.56 15.16 -11.35
N ALA A 346 -12.84 15.76 -12.31
CA ALA A 346 -12.72 15.21 -13.65
C ALA A 346 -11.90 13.91 -13.67
N GLU A 347 -10.99 13.76 -12.71
CA GLU A 347 -9.98 12.72 -12.58
C GLU A 347 -10.61 11.36 -12.27
N GLU A 348 -11.60 11.32 -11.39
CA GLU A 348 -12.39 10.11 -11.12
C GLU A 348 -13.10 9.65 -12.41
N MET A 349 -13.69 10.58 -13.17
CA MET A 349 -14.39 10.26 -14.41
C MET A 349 -13.41 9.83 -15.51
N THR A 350 -12.26 10.50 -15.65
CA THR A 350 -11.26 10.15 -16.65
C THR A 350 -10.64 8.80 -16.34
N ASN A 351 -10.31 8.49 -15.08
CA ASN A 351 -9.78 7.19 -14.69
C ASN A 351 -10.80 6.07 -14.94
N LEU A 352 -12.08 6.32 -14.66
CA LEU A 352 -13.13 5.35 -14.93
C LEU A 352 -13.27 5.05 -16.43
N VAL A 353 -13.28 6.10 -17.27
CA VAL A 353 -13.34 5.95 -18.73
C VAL A 353 -12.07 5.31 -19.25
N ASP A 354 -10.91 5.66 -18.70
CA ASP A 354 -9.63 5.07 -19.05
C ASP A 354 -9.63 3.54 -18.82
N SER A 355 -10.03 3.10 -17.63
CA SER A 355 -10.20 1.69 -17.28
C SER A 355 -11.25 1.00 -18.16
N SER A 356 -12.32 1.73 -18.52
CA SER A 356 -13.37 1.22 -19.43
C SER A 356 -12.83 1.01 -20.85
N LEU A 357 -11.99 1.93 -21.35
CA LEU A 357 -11.37 1.82 -22.67
C LEU A 357 -10.31 0.71 -22.72
N ASP A 358 -9.60 0.48 -21.61
CA ASP A 358 -8.68 -0.65 -21.47
C ASP A 358 -9.42 -2.01 -21.46
N PHE A 359 -10.68 -2.00 -21.02
CA PHE A 359 -11.60 -3.13 -21.05
C PHE A 359 -11.07 -4.42 -20.40
N TRP A 360 -10.22 -4.27 -19.37
CA TRP A 360 -9.73 -5.39 -18.55
C TRP A 360 -10.76 -5.91 -17.54
N LEU A 361 -11.69 -5.03 -17.13
CA LEU A 361 -12.88 -5.27 -16.30
C LEU A 361 -12.60 -5.73 -14.85
N THR A 362 -11.93 -6.87 -14.66
CA THR A 362 -11.59 -7.42 -13.33
C THR A 362 -10.44 -6.65 -12.68
N LEU A 363 -10.23 -6.79 -11.37
CA LEU A 363 -9.13 -6.10 -10.67
C LEU A 363 -7.77 -6.27 -11.40
N GLY A 364 -7.18 -5.15 -11.79
CA GLY A 364 -6.00 -5.03 -12.65
C GLY A 364 -5.04 -3.95 -12.14
N SER A 365 -4.52 -3.11 -13.05
CA SER A 365 -3.48 -2.13 -12.68
C SER A 365 -4.00 -1.03 -11.76
N TYR A 366 -5.24 -0.55 -11.94
CA TYR A 366 -5.81 0.42 -11.02
C TYR A 366 -6.01 -0.21 -9.64
N GLY A 367 -6.39 -1.49 -9.59
CA GLY A 367 -6.43 -2.29 -8.37
C GLY A 367 -5.10 -2.35 -7.63
N GLU A 368 -4.02 -2.74 -8.32
CA GLU A 368 -2.67 -2.79 -7.74
C GLU A 368 -2.22 -1.41 -7.22
N LEU A 369 -2.46 -0.37 -8.01
CA LEU A 369 -2.12 1.00 -7.66
C LEU A 369 -2.93 1.51 -6.46
N PHE A 370 -4.23 1.22 -6.43
CA PHE A 370 -5.11 1.58 -5.32
C PHE A 370 -4.66 0.89 -4.02
N GLU A 371 -4.43 -0.43 -4.06
CA GLU A 371 -3.96 -1.18 -2.89
C GLU A 371 -2.62 -0.63 -2.38
N GLN A 372 -1.68 -0.30 -3.28
CA GLN A 372 -0.39 0.29 -2.91
C GLN A 372 -0.53 1.69 -2.28
N LYS A 373 -1.40 2.54 -2.85
CA LYS A 373 -1.67 3.88 -2.29
C LYS A 373 -2.27 3.78 -0.88
N MET A 374 -3.26 2.93 -0.69
CA MET A 374 -3.89 2.71 0.61
C MET A 374 -2.90 2.16 1.63
N LYS A 375 -2.09 1.15 1.26
CA LYS A 375 -1.03 0.62 2.11
C LYS A 375 -0.07 1.72 2.59
N ARG A 376 0.42 2.56 1.67
CA ARG A 376 1.32 3.69 2.01
C ARG A 376 0.62 4.73 2.90
N ARG A 377 -0.63 5.07 2.60
CA ARG A 377 -1.39 6.10 3.33
C ARG A 377 -1.63 5.72 4.79
N LEU A 378 -1.91 4.44 5.02
CA LEU A 378 -2.19 3.90 6.36
C LEU A 378 -0.92 3.49 7.11
N GLY A 379 0.18 3.22 6.41
CA GLY A 379 1.37 2.62 7.01
C GLY A 379 1.15 1.16 7.46
N ALA A 380 0.18 0.48 6.83
CA ALA A 380 -0.18 -0.90 7.15
C ALA A 380 0.76 -1.92 6.49
N HIS A 381 0.74 -3.16 6.99
CA HIS A 381 1.55 -4.24 6.41
C HIS A 381 1.05 -4.64 5.01
N ASP A 382 -0.26 -4.77 4.83
CA ASP A 382 -0.89 -5.00 3.52
C ASP A 382 -2.28 -4.33 3.47
N PHE A 383 -2.83 -4.20 2.27
CA PHE A 383 -4.18 -3.74 2.04
C PHE A 383 -4.81 -4.57 0.92
N VAL A 384 -6.01 -5.12 1.18
CA VAL A 384 -6.71 -6.01 0.24
C VAL A 384 -8.04 -5.37 -0.14
N MET A 385 -8.20 -4.97 -1.39
CA MET A 385 -9.45 -4.38 -1.87
C MET A 385 -10.52 -5.46 -2.07
N VAL A 386 -11.76 -5.14 -1.67
CA VAL A 386 -12.96 -5.98 -1.81
C VAL A 386 -14.13 -5.13 -2.34
N ASN A 387 -15.25 -5.77 -2.68
CA ASN A 387 -16.37 -5.12 -3.37
C ASN A 387 -17.29 -4.25 -2.49
N SER A 388 -17.19 -4.28 -1.15
CA SER A 388 -17.93 -3.40 -0.23
C SER A 388 -17.30 -3.37 1.18
N GLY A 389 -17.65 -2.39 2.02
CA GLY A 389 -17.28 -2.42 3.44
C GLY A 389 -17.85 -3.64 4.18
N SER A 390 -19.09 -4.02 3.86
CA SER A 390 -19.75 -5.19 4.43
C SER A 390 -19.00 -6.50 4.15
N THR A 391 -18.48 -6.66 2.93
CA THR A 391 -17.67 -7.81 2.56
C THR A 391 -16.25 -7.72 3.08
N ALA A 392 -15.76 -6.53 3.43
CA ALA A 392 -14.51 -6.37 4.19
C ALA A 392 -14.67 -6.91 5.61
N ASN A 393 -15.77 -6.58 6.31
CA ASN A 393 -16.11 -7.18 7.61
C ASN A 393 -16.24 -8.70 7.53
N LEU A 394 -16.91 -9.21 6.48
CA LEU A 394 -17.01 -10.64 6.23
C LEU A 394 -15.64 -11.28 6.03
N ALA A 395 -14.81 -10.71 5.14
CA ALA A 395 -13.49 -11.25 4.84
C ALA A 395 -12.56 -11.23 6.07
N ALA A 396 -12.64 -10.19 6.91
CA ALA A 396 -11.85 -10.10 8.12
C ALA A 396 -12.20 -11.21 9.13
N VAL A 397 -13.50 -11.41 9.41
CA VAL A 397 -13.95 -12.48 10.33
C VAL A 397 -13.58 -13.87 9.78
N LEU A 398 -13.86 -14.14 8.51
CA LEU A 398 -13.54 -15.43 7.90
C LEU A 398 -12.04 -15.71 7.82
N ALA A 399 -11.21 -14.67 7.64
CA ALA A 399 -9.76 -14.83 7.67
C ALA A 399 -9.29 -15.34 9.04
N LEU A 400 -9.87 -14.84 10.13
CA LEU A 400 -9.57 -15.32 11.49
C LEU A 400 -10.09 -16.73 11.78
N MET A 401 -10.97 -17.27 10.93
CA MET A 401 -11.46 -18.65 11.01
C MET A 401 -10.70 -19.63 10.10
N SER A 402 -9.73 -19.14 9.32
CA SER A 402 -9.03 -19.96 8.34
C SER A 402 -8.18 -21.04 9.01
N PRO A 403 -8.19 -22.29 8.50
CA PRO A 403 -7.32 -23.35 9.01
C PRO A 403 -5.82 -23.10 8.76
N LEU A 404 -5.48 -22.03 8.03
CA LEU A 404 -4.10 -21.57 7.83
C LEU A 404 -3.52 -20.84 9.05
N LEU A 405 -4.33 -20.60 10.08
CA LEU A 405 -3.89 -20.00 11.35
C LEU A 405 -3.60 -21.07 12.39
N ASP A 406 -2.68 -20.76 13.30
CA ASP A 406 -2.32 -21.63 14.41
C ASP A 406 -3.50 -21.75 15.42
N GLU A 407 -4.19 -20.65 15.70
CA GLU A 407 -5.33 -20.56 16.63
C GLU A 407 -6.56 -19.91 15.97
N PRO A 408 -7.22 -20.58 15.01
CA PRO A 408 -8.36 -20.00 14.32
C PRO A 408 -9.62 -19.94 15.21
N LEU A 409 -10.43 -18.90 14.99
CA LEU A 409 -11.78 -18.79 15.54
C LEU A 409 -12.64 -19.98 15.10
N ARG A 410 -13.48 -20.49 16.01
CA ARG A 410 -14.38 -21.62 15.79
C ARG A 410 -15.82 -21.22 16.09
N PRO A 411 -16.81 -21.84 15.41
CA PRO A 411 -18.21 -21.67 15.78
C PRO A 411 -18.43 -21.90 17.29
N GLY A 412 -19.16 -21.00 17.94
CA GLY A 412 -19.35 -20.96 19.38
C GLY A 412 -18.38 -20.07 20.16
N ASP A 413 -17.26 -19.65 19.55
CA ASP A 413 -16.38 -18.63 20.13
C ASP A 413 -17.10 -17.28 20.24
N GLU A 414 -16.71 -16.51 21.26
CA GLU A 414 -17.34 -15.25 21.60
C GLU A 414 -16.54 -14.05 21.05
N VAL A 415 -17.25 -13.10 20.43
CA VAL A 415 -16.69 -11.86 19.87
C VAL A 415 -17.33 -10.65 20.55
N ILE A 416 -16.53 -9.85 21.25
CA ILE A 416 -17.03 -8.63 21.93
C ILE A 416 -17.27 -7.52 20.91
N THR A 417 -18.44 -6.88 20.98
CA THR A 417 -18.87 -5.80 20.07
C THR A 417 -19.93 -4.91 20.76
N PRO A 418 -20.09 -3.63 20.39
CA PRO A 418 -21.24 -2.85 20.82
C PRO A 418 -22.54 -3.23 20.10
N ALA A 419 -23.68 -2.85 20.67
CA ALA A 419 -25.00 -2.97 20.05
C ALA A 419 -25.40 -1.74 19.19
N VAL A 420 -24.77 -0.58 19.42
CA VAL A 420 -24.81 0.56 18.48
C VAL A 420 -23.79 0.33 17.39
N THR A 421 -24.25 -0.12 16.23
CA THR A 421 -23.39 -0.43 15.09
C THR A 421 -24.21 -0.53 13.79
N PHE A 422 -23.53 -0.73 12.67
CA PHE A 422 -24.14 -1.06 11.39
C PHE A 422 -24.36 -2.58 11.29
N PRO A 423 -25.45 -3.07 10.66
CA PRO A 423 -25.77 -4.50 10.63
C PRO A 423 -24.64 -5.40 10.11
N THR A 424 -23.87 -4.94 9.12
CA THR A 424 -22.82 -5.76 8.50
C THR A 424 -21.51 -5.80 9.29
N THR A 425 -21.46 -5.12 10.43
CA THR A 425 -20.47 -5.36 11.50
C THR A 425 -20.80 -6.66 12.26
N ILE A 426 -22.09 -6.97 12.46
CA ILE A 426 -22.58 -8.12 13.23
C ILE A 426 -22.84 -9.34 12.35
N ALA A 427 -23.37 -9.15 11.14
CA ALA A 427 -23.77 -10.25 10.26
C ALA A 427 -22.68 -11.31 10.03
N PRO A 428 -21.39 -10.95 9.83
CA PRO A 428 -20.32 -11.94 9.70
C PRO A 428 -20.12 -12.83 10.93
N ILE A 429 -20.26 -12.26 12.13
CA ILE A 429 -20.15 -13.00 13.40
C ILE A 429 -21.26 -14.06 13.45
N VAL A 430 -22.50 -13.63 13.21
CA VAL A 430 -23.69 -14.50 13.28
C VAL A 430 -23.66 -15.59 12.20
N HIS A 431 -23.41 -15.22 10.93
CA HIS A 431 -23.40 -16.17 9.82
C HIS A 431 -22.29 -17.22 9.94
N SER A 432 -21.20 -16.91 10.65
CA SER A 432 -20.09 -17.83 10.86
C SER A 432 -20.27 -18.71 12.11
N GLY A 433 -21.42 -18.61 12.80
CA GLY A 433 -21.71 -19.37 14.01
C GLY A 433 -20.94 -18.90 15.25
N LEU A 434 -20.29 -17.74 15.19
CA LEU A 434 -19.69 -17.08 16.36
C LEU A 434 -20.80 -16.42 17.20
N VAL A 435 -20.49 -16.13 18.47
CA VAL A 435 -21.45 -15.55 19.42
C VAL A 435 -21.08 -14.10 19.72
N PRO A 436 -21.82 -13.10 19.22
CA PRO A 436 -21.59 -11.71 19.60
C PRO A 436 -21.89 -11.52 21.09
N VAL A 437 -20.98 -10.81 21.77
CA VAL A 437 -21.11 -10.38 23.16
C VAL A 437 -21.29 -8.88 23.17
N PHE A 438 -22.52 -8.44 23.40
CA PHE A 438 -22.90 -7.04 23.37
C PHE A 438 -22.50 -6.33 24.66
N VAL A 439 -21.82 -5.21 24.48
CA VAL A 439 -21.43 -4.27 25.54
C VAL A 439 -22.09 -2.92 25.24
N ASP A 440 -22.56 -2.24 26.28
CA ASP A 440 -23.23 -0.95 26.12
C ASP A 440 -22.29 0.14 25.59
N CYS A 441 -22.88 1.19 25.00
CA CYS A 441 -22.17 2.35 24.46
C CYS A 441 -22.23 3.55 25.41
N GLU A 442 -21.51 4.62 25.08
CA GLU A 442 -21.60 5.90 25.80
C GLU A 442 -22.19 6.99 24.91
N VAL A 443 -23.21 7.70 25.40
CA VAL A 443 -23.71 8.91 24.73
C VAL A 443 -22.60 9.96 24.66
N GLY A 444 -22.48 10.63 23.51
CA GLY A 444 -21.45 11.63 23.26
C GLY A 444 -20.25 11.08 22.49
N THR A 445 -19.79 9.85 22.78
CA THR A 445 -18.80 9.16 21.94
C THR A 445 -19.45 8.20 20.94
N TYR A 446 -20.64 7.69 21.28
CA TYR A 446 -21.43 6.70 20.52
C TYR A 446 -20.68 5.39 20.23
N ASN A 447 -19.55 5.19 20.91
CA ASN A 447 -18.71 4.01 20.84
C ASN A 447 -18.94 3.14 22.08
N VAL A 448 -18.40 1.92 22.03
CA VAL A 448 -18.44 0.98 23.16
C VAL A 448 -17.86 1.60 24.44
N ASN A 449 -18.49 1.38 25.58
CA ASN A 449 -18.00 1.86 26.87
C ASN A 449 -16.74 1.08 27.28
N PRO A 450 -15.55 1.71 27.36
CA PRO A 450 -14.31 1.00 27.67
C PRO A 450 -14.31 0.39 29.08
N ARG A 451 -15.06 0.96 30.03
CA ARG A 451 -15.13 0.47 31.42
C ARG A 451 -15.90 -0.84 31.55
N LEU A 452 -16.68 -1.20 30.55
CA LEU A 452 -17.50 -2.42 30.56
C LEU A 452 -16.83 -3.59 29.82
N LEU A 453 -15.77 -3.34 29.06
CA LEU A 453 -15.15 -4.35 28.20
C LEU A 453 -14.53 -5.51 28.99
N GLU A 454 -13.80 -5.23 30.08
CA GLU A 454 -13.13 -6.28 30.88
C GLU A 454 -14.13 -7.32 31.40
N GLY A 455 -15.26 -6.86 31.94
CA GLY A 455 -16.29 -7.74 32.49
C GLY A 455 -17.04 -8.55 31.43
N ALA A 456 -16.90 -8.19 30.15
CA ALA A 456 -17.50 -8.92 29.05
C ALA A 456 -16.68 -10.14 28.62
N VAL A 457 -15.41 -10.25 29.02
CA VAL A 457 -14.54 -11.38 28.67
C VAL A 457 -14.99 -12.66 29.38
N SER A 458 -14.92 -13.79 28.67
CA SER A 458 -15.18 -15.14 29.19
C SER A 458 -14.13 -16.13 28.67
N PRO A 459 -14.10 -17.38 29.18
CA PRO A 459 -13.23 -18.42 28.63
C PRO A 459 -13.45 -18.74 27.14
N ARG A 460 -14.59 -18.34 26.56
CA ARG A 460 -14.90 -18.48 25.12
C ARG A 460 -14.57 -17.24 24.30
N THR A 461 -14.20 -16.12 24.93
CA THR A 461 -13.85 -14.91 24.20
C THR A 461 -12.56 -15.14 23.43
N ARG A 462 -12.58 -14.82 22.14
CA ARG A 462 -11.42 -14.97 21.24
C ARG A 462 -11.14 -13.74 20.39
N ALA A 463 -12.11 -12.85 20.22
CA ALA A 463 -11.92 -11.64 19.46
C ALA A 463 -12.73 -10.45 20.00
N ILE A 464 -12.31 -9.26 19.58
CA ILE A 464 -13.03 -8.00 19.71
C ILE A 464 -13.22 -7.46 18.29
N LEU A 465 -14.44 -7.07 17.95
CA LEU A 465 -14.76 -6.38 16.71
C LEU A 465 -15.51 -5.10 17.09
N VAL A 466 -14.86 -3.94 16.91
CA VAL A 466 -15.41 -2.65 17.34
C VAL A 466 -15.45 -1.66 16.18
N PRO A 467 -16.60 -0.99 15.96
CA PRO A 467 -16.69 0.12 15.03
C PRO A 467 -16.12 1.41 15.62
N HIS A 468 -15.62 2.27 14.75
CA HIS A 468 -15.33 3.68 15.03
C HIS A 468 -16.52 4.53 14.60
N THR A 469 -17.58 4.51 15.41
CA THR A 469 -18.92 5.03 15.08
C THR A 469 -18.86 6.46 14.55
N LEU A 470 -19.39 6.68 13.35
CA LEU A 470 -19.46 7.99 12.69
C LEU A 470 -18.10 8.71 12.55
N GLY A 471 -17.01 7.95 12.46
CA GLY A 471 -15.66 8.48 12.32
C GLY A 471 -15.01 8.93 13.62
N ILE A 472 -15.68 8.67 14.75
CA ILE A 472 -15.18 8.91 16.11
C ILE A 472 -14.36 7.69 16.53
N PRO A 473 -13.06 7.84 16.79
CA PRO A 473 -12.28 6.71 17.31
C PRO A 473 -12.82 6.27 18.68
N CYS A 474 -13.06 4.96 18.87
CA CYS A 474 -13.27 4.39 20.20
C CYS A 474 -11.98 4.51 21.05
N ASP A 475 -12.06 4.22 22.35
CA ASP A 475 -10.88 4.25 23.22
C ASP A 475 -9.93 3.09 22.87
N LEU A 476 -9.06 3.36 21.90
CA LEU A 476 -8.13 2.41 21.33
C LEU A 476 -7.03 2.00 22.33
N ASP A 477 -6.75 2.81 23.35
CA ASP A 477 -5.86 2.39 24.44
C ASP A 477 -6.50 1.24 25.21
N ALA A 478 -7.77 1.41 25.63
CA ALA A 478 -8.49 0.40 26.38
C ALA A 478 -8.76 -0.88 25.57
N VAL A 479 -9.23 -0.73 24.32
CA VAL A 479 -9.56 -1.87 23.44
C VAL A 479 -8.31 -2.67 23.10
N SER A 480 -7.24 -2.01 22.66
CA SER A 480 -6.01 -2.70 22.24
C SER A 480 -5.27 -3.31 23.43
N ASP A 481 -5.33 -2.68 24.62
CA ASP A 481 -4.77 -3.25 25.83
C ASP A 481 -5.50 -4.54 26.26
N LEU A 482 -6.83 -4.51 26.26
CA LEU A 482 -7.63 -5.69 26.58
C LEU A 482 -7.33 -6.85 25.63
N ALA A 483 -7.30 -6.58 24.32
CA ALA A 483 -6.99 -7.58 23.30
C ALA A 483 -5.61 -8.21 23.58
N ARG A 484 -4.60 -7.41 23.89
CA ARG A 484 -3.24 -7.89 24.18
C ARG A 484 -3.18 -8.72 25.45
N ARG A 485 -3.78 -8.26 26.56
CA ARG A 485 -3.73 -8.96 27.86
C ARG A 485 -4.41 -10.32 27.81
N HIS A 486 -5.50 -10.43 27.05
CA HIS A 486 -6.28 -11.67 26.92
C HIS A 486 -5.95 -12.48 25.66
N ARG A 487 -4.96 -12.04 24.86
CA ARG A 487 -4.56 -12.67 23.58
C ARG A 487 -5.74 -12.85 22.62
N LEU A 488 -6.57 -11.82 22.51
CA LEU A 488 -7.73 -11.79 21.61
C LEU A 488 -7.32 -11.16 20.28
N TYR A 489 -7.91 -11.65 19.19
CA TYR A 489 -7.85 -10.92 17.93
C TYR A 489 -8.61 -9.59 18.03
N LEU A 490 -8.11 -8.56 17.35
CA LEU A 490 -8.80 -7.28 17.25
C LEU A 490 -9.08 -6.93 15.79
N ILE A 491 -10.36 -6.72 15.48
CA ILE A 491 -10.82 -6.15 14.21
C ILE A 491 -11.37 -4.74 14.48
N GLU A 492 -10.77 -3.73 13.85
CA GLU A 492 -11.29 -2.36 13.84
C GLU A 492 -12.24 -2.18 12.64
N ASP A 493 -13.55 -2.05 12.87
CA ASP A 493 -14.47 -1.61 11.82
C ASP A 493 -14.33 -0.10 11.62
N SER A 494 -13.51 0.25 10.64
CA SER A 494 -13.14 1.63 10.31
C SER A 494 -13.88 2.14 9.08
N CYS A 495 -15.00 1.50 8.69
CA CYS A 495 -15.75 1.88 7.49
C CYS A 495 -16.02 3.38 7.44
N ASP A 496 -16.43 3.96 8.57
CA ASP A 496 -16.75 5.38 8.72
C ASP A 496 -15.61 6.24 9.27
N ALA A 497 -14.38 5.73 9.38
CA ALA A 497 -13.29 6.40 10.11
C ALA A 497 -12.00 6.58 9.31
N LEU A 498 -12.05 6.41 7.98
CA LEU A 498 -10.87 6.60 7.14
C LEU A 498 -10.28 8.01 7.30
N GLY A 499 -8.98 8.07 7.64
CA GLY A 499 -8.26 9.33 7.86
C GLY A 499 -8.33 9.87 9.29
N ALA A 500 -9.08 9.22 10.19
CA ALA A 500 -9.01 9.52 11.61
C ALA A 500 -7.65 9.07 12.19
N THR A 501 -7.20 9.74 13.24
CA THR A 501 -6.00 9.32 13.99
C THR A 501 -6.28 9.22 15.48
N PHE A 502 -5.51 8.38 16.16
CA PHE A 502 -5.50 8.26 17.61
C PHE A 502 -4.03 8.21 18.07
N ARG A 503 -3.65 9.08 19.00
CA ARG A 503 -2.24 9.33 19.40
C ARG A 503 -1.31 9.55 18.19
N GLY A 504 -1.82 10.25 17.17
CA GLY A 504 -1.09 10.51 15.91
C GLY A 504 -0.97 9.32 14.95
N LYS A 505 -1.41 8.11 15.34
CA LYS A 505 -1.39 6.92 14.48
C LYS A 505 -2.73 6.78 13.73
N PRO A 506 -2.75 6.39 12.44
CA PRO A 506 -3.99 6.16 11.70
C PRO A 506 -4.89 5.10 12.36
N VAL A 507 -6.19 5.40 12.46
CA VAL A 507 -7.21 4.42 12.88
C VAL A 507 -7.30 3.29 11.86
N GLY A 508 -7.52 2.06 12.32
CA GLY A 508 -7.45 0.84 11.51
C GLY A 508 -6.06 0.16 11.51
N THR A 509 -5.13 0.65 12.34
CA THR A 509 -3.76 0.13 12.45
C THR A 509 -3.40 -0.40 13.84
N PHE A 510 -4.37 -0.50 14.75
CA PHE A 510 -4.20 -0.89 16.14
C PHE A 510 -4.50 -2.38 16.37
N GLY A 511 -5.45 -2.94 15.62
CA GLY A 511 -5.79 -4.36 15.63
C GLY A 511 -5.00 -5.20 14.63
N ASP A 512 -5.35 -6.47 14.54
CA ASP A 512 -4.79 -7.41 13.56
C ASP A 512 -5.25 -7.09 12.14
N LEU A 513 -6.53 -6.74 12.02
CA LEU A 513 -7.21 -6.35 10.80
C LEU A 513 -8.06 -5.10 11.06
N ALA A 514 -8.32 -4.34 10.01
CA ALA A 514 -9.36 -3.33 10.01
C ALA A 514 -10.11 -3.33 8.68
N THR A 515 -11.28 -2.71 8.64
CA THR A 515 -12.12 -2.70 7.45
C THR A 515 -12.51 -1.27 7.07
N LEU A 516 -12.60 -1.04 5.76
CA LEU A 516 -12.92 0.25 5.17
C LEU A 516 -14.04 0.08 4.15
N SER A 517 -14.85 1.13 3.98
CA SER A 517 -15.94 1.21 3.02
C SER A 517 -15.72 2.36 2.05
N PHE A 518 -16.06 2.13 0.78
CA PHE A 518 -15.98 3.10 -0.31
C PHE A 518 -17.34 3.33 -0.98
N PHE A 519 -18.42 3.08 -0.25
CA PHE A 519 -19.78 3.45 -0.66
C PHE A 519 -19.94 4.99 -0.65
N PRO A 520 -20.80 5.61 -1.50
CA PRO A 520 -20.77 7.06 -1.76
C PRO A 520 -20.99 8.00 -0.56
N ALA A 521 -21.47 7.50 0.57
CA ALA A 521 -21.64 8.27 1.80
C ALA A 521 -20.34 8.49 2.60
N HIS A 522 -19.33 7.64 2.38
CA HIS A 522 -18.12 7.59 3.21
C HIS A 522 -17.12 8.70 2.89
N GLN A 523 -15.95 8.68 3.53
CA GLN A 523 -14.91 9.69 3.35
C GLN A 523 -14.40 9.80 1.91
N MET A 524 -14.44 8.68 1.19
CA MET A 524 -14.16 8.59 -0.23
C MET A 524 -14.99 7.48 -0.86
N THR A 525 -15.06 7.44 -2.19
CA THR A 525 -15.88 6.44 -2.89
C THR A 525 -15.17 5.74 -4.06
N ALA A 526 -15.62 4.52 -4.33
CA ALA A 526 -15.31 3.74 -5.54
C ALA A 526 -16.60 3.38 -6.31
N GLY A 527 -17.70 4.09 -6.05
CA GLY A 527 -19.06 3.62 -6.34
C GLY A 527 -19.49 2.62 -5.27
N GLU A 528 -19.29 1.34 -5.53
CA GLU A 528 -19.27 0.30 -4.50
C GLU A 528 -17.81 -0.10 -4.22
N GLY A 529 -17.48 -0.44 -2.99
CA GLY A 529 -16.12 -0.90 -2.66
C GLY A 529 -15.84 -0.96 -1.18
N GLY A 530 -14.78 -1.67 -0.82
CA GLY A 530 -14.22 -1.69 0.52
C GLY A 530 -12.80 -2.23 0.53
N GLY A 531 -12.24 -2.36 1.70
CA GLY A 531 -10.91 -2.95 1.84
C GLY A 531 -10.64 -3.46 3.23
N VAL A 532 -9.78 -4.47 3.31
CA VAL A 532 -9.25 -4.98 4.56
C VAL A 532 -7.84 -4.45 4.73
N VAL A 533 -7.63 -3.66 5.78
CA VAL A 533 -6.31 -3.25 6.26
C VAL A 533 -5.72 -4.42 7.02
N VAL A 534 -4.49 -4.80 6.69
CA VAL A 534 -3.80 -5.92 7.31
C VAL A 534 -2.60 -5.39 8.06
N ASN A 535 -2.60 -5.52 9.38
CA ASN A 535 -1.49 -5.09 10.24
C ASN A 535 -0.57 -6.26 10.61
N THR A 536 -1.11 -7.49 10.64
CA THR A 536 -0.35 -8.70 10.93
C THR A 536 0.06 -9.45 9.65
N ALA A 537 1.37 -9.61 9.44
CA ALA A 537 1.96 -10.07 8.17
C ALA A 537 1.36 -11.38 7.62
N ARG A 538 1.07 -12.34 8.50
CA ARG A 538 0.54 -13.67 8.12
C ARG A 538 -0.89 -13.61 7.56
N LEU A 539 -1.68 -12.59 7.92
CA LEU A 539 -3.10 -12.52 7.56
C LEU A 539 -3.34 -12.06 6.12
N GLY A 540 -2.39 -11.38 5.46
CA GLY A 540 -2.58 -10.87 4.10
C GLY A 540 -2.87 -11.97 3.07
N ARG A 541 -2.14 -13.10 3.15
CA ARG A 541 -2.39 -14.28 2.31
C ARG A 541 -3.77 -14.87 2.57
N VAL A 542 -4.18 -14.94 3.84
CA VAL A 542 -5.44 -15.54 4.26
C VAL A 542 -6.63 -14.71 3.76
N VAL A 543 -6.59 -13.38 3.95
CA VAL A 543 -7.63 -12.46 3.47
C VAL A 543 -7.77 -12.55 1.95
N ARG A 544 -6.66 -12.57 1.19
CA ARG A 544 -6.71 -12.76 -0.26
C ARG A 544 -7.28 -14.13 -0.64
N SER A 545 -6.94 -15.19 0.08
CA SER A 545 -7.53 -16.52 -0.13
C SER A 545 -9.05 -16.48 0.06
N VAL A 546 -9.56 -15.90 1.16
CA VAL A 546 -11.00 -15.72 1.40
C VAL A 546 -11.67 -14.91 0.28
N ARG A 547 -11.04 -13.83 -0.20
CA ARG A 547 -11.57 -13.01 -1.31
C ARG A 547 -11.59 -13.73 -2.66
N ASP A 548 -10.62 -14.63 -2.87
CA ASP A 548 -10.27 -15.22 -4.16
C ASP A 548 -10.63 -16.72 -4.22
N TRP A 549 -11.89 -17.04 -3.94
CA TRP A 549 -12.51 -18.38 -3.96
C TRP A 549 -11.94 -19.40 -2.96
N GLY A 550 -11.14 -18.96 -2.00
CA GLY A 550 -10.47 -19.86 -1.06
C GLY A 550 -9.18 -20.46 -1.60
N ARG A 551 -8.70 -19.95 -2.75
CA ARG A 551 -7.56 -20.51 -3.48
C ARG A 551 -6.29 -20.46 -2.65
N ASP A 552 -5.48 -21.52 -2.66
CA ASP A 552 -4.18 -21.58 -1.97
C ASP A 552 -3.10 -20.76 -2.69
N CYS A 553 -3.17 -20.76 -4.02
CA CYS A 553 -2.23 -20.12 -4.92
C CYS A 553 -2.28 -18.59 -4.85
N TRP A 554 -1.11 -17.98 -4.67
CA TRP A 554 -0.91 -16.53 -4.57
C TRP A 554 -0.48 -15.85 -5.89
N CYS A 555 -0.57 -16.54 -7.03
CA CYS A 555 -0.24 -15.93 -8.33
C CYS A 555 -1.18 -14.74 -8.60
N ALA A 556 -0.63 -13.66 -9.17
CA ALA A 556 -1.42 -12.50 -9.58
C ALA A 556 -2.49 -12.87 -10.63
N THR A 557 -3.50 -12.02 -10.80
CA THR A 557 -4.51 -12.20 -11.85
C THR A 557 -3.83 -12.23 -13.23
N GLY A 558 -4.26 -13.15 -14.10
CA GLY A 558 -3.63 -13.36 -15.42
C GLY A 558 -2.33 -14.18 -15.39
N GLU A 559 -1.66 -14.28 -14.24
CA GLU A 559 -0.40 -15.00 -14.10
C GLU A 559 -0.61 -16.45 -13.64
N SER A 560 0.26 -17.35 -14.06
CA SER A 560 0.25 -18.76 -13.65
C SER A 560 1.65 -19.20 -13.23
N ASN A 561 1.72 -20.07 -12.21
CA ASN A 561 2.98 -20.65 -11.73
C ASN A 561 4.02 -19.65 -11.17
N THR A 562 3.61 -18.47 -10.71
CA THR A 562 4.46 -17.56 -9.92
C THR A 562 5.01 -18.24 -8.65
N CYS A 563 4.32 -19.25 -8.12
CA CYS A 563 4.78 -20.06 -7.00
C CYS A 563 5.88 -21.08 -7.36
N GLY A 564 6.18 -21.30 -8.65
CA GLY A 564 7.15 -22.29 -9.13
C GLY A 564 6.73 -23.75 -8.93
N ARG A 565 5.53 -24.01 -8.41
CA ARG A 565 5.06 -25.32 -7.96
C ARG A 565 3.64 -25.65 -8.44
N ARG A 566 3.16 -25.05 -9.52
CA ARG A 566 1.77 -25.22 -10.01
C ARG A 566 1.30 -26.67 -10.08
N PHE A 567 2.16 -27.57 -10.57
CA PHE A 567 1.92 -29.02 -10.63
C PHE A 567 2.93 -29.80 -9.77
N GLY A 568 3.59 -29.13 -8.82
CA GLY A 568 4.64 -29.70 -7.97
C GLY A 568 4.20 -29.99 -6.54
N TRP A 569 2.91 -29.84 -6.25
CA TRP A 569 2.34 -30.05 -4.92
C TRP A 569 1.45 -31.31 -4.86
N GLN A 570 1.36 -31.89 -3.68
CA GLN A 570 0.25 -32.74 -3.25
C GLN A 570 -0.28 -32.13 -1.94
N LEU A 571 -1.52 -31.63 -1.96
CA LEU A 571 -2.14 -30.93 -0.82
C LEU A 571 -3.41 -31.66 -0.41
N GLY A 572 -3.51 -32.02 0.87
CA GLY A 572 -4.60 -32.88 1.36
C GLY A 572 -4.65 -34.19 0.58
N ASP A 573 -5.87 -34.64 0.27
CA ASP A 573 -6.12 -35.89 -0.47
C ASP A 573 -6.18 -35.67 -2.00
N LEU A 574 -5.82 -34.48 -2.50
CA LEU A 574 -5.75 -34.22 -3.94
C LEU A 574 -4.62 -35.04 -4.58
N PRO A 575 -4.75 -35.45 -5.85
CA PRO A 575 -3.69 -36.18 -6.54
C PRO A 575 -2.44 -35.29 -6.69
N LEU A 576 -1.26 -35.91 -6.64
CA LEU A 576 0.00 -35.23 -6.93
C LEU A 576 -0.07 -34.57 -8.31
N GLY A 577 0.29 -33.28 -8.37
CA GLY A 577 0.27 -32.51 -9.61
C GLY A 577 -1.08 -31.89 -9.96
N TYR A 578 -2.07 -31.94 -9.07
CA TYR A 578 -3.29 -31.15 -9.22
C TYR A 578 -2.96 -29.65 -9.30
N ASP A 579 -3.66 -28.91 -10.18
CA ASP A 579 -3.34 -27.51 -10.45
C ASP A 579 -3.49 -26.67 -9.17
N HIS A 580 -2.40 -26.03 -8.75
CA HIS A 580 -2.40 -25.14 -7.60
C HIS A 580 -3.42 -24.00 -7.72
N LYS A 581 -3.77 -23.56 -8.94
CA LYS A 581 -4.84 -22.57 -9.15
C LYS A 581 -6.24 -23.09 -8.79
N TYR A 582 -6.43 -24.40 -8.76
CA TYR A 582 -7.68 -25.06 -8.39
C TYR A 582 -7.55 -25.84 -7.08
N THR A 583 -6.54 -25.52 -6.28
CA THR A 583 -6.45 -25.99 -4.90
C THR A 583 -6.96 -24.91 -3.96
N TYR A 584 -7.84 -25.29 -3.02
CA TYR A 584 -8.54 -24.37 -2.12
C TYR A 584 -8.25 -24.75 -0.67
N SER A 585 -7.61 -23.85 0.08
CA SER A 585 -7.16 -24.08 1.46
C SER A 585 -8.02 -23.38 2.51
N THR A 586 -8.90 -22.47 2.08
CA THR A 586 -9.84 -21.77 2.96
C THR A 586 -11.23 -21.85 2.35
N LEU A 587 -12.28 -21.81 3.17
CA LEU A 587 -13.63 -21.54 2.67
C LEU A 587 -13.71 -20.07 2.24
N GLY A 588 -13.65 -19.82 0.94
CA GLY A 588 -13.65 -18.48 0.38
C GLY A 588 -14.88 -18.16 -0.47
N TYR A 589 -14.90 -16.92 -0.95
CA TYR A 589 -15.94 -16.28 -1.72
C TYR A 589 -15.34 -15.63 -2.97
N ASN A 590 -16.16 -15.01 -3.82
CA ASN A 590 -15.67 -14.07 -4.81
C ASN A 590 -16.04 -12.64 -4.38
N LEU A 591 -15.14 -11.98 -3.65
CA LEU A 591 -15.38 -10.64 -3.13
C LEU A 591 -14.57 -9.57 -3.87
N ARG A 592 -14.03 -9.90 -5.04
CA ARG A 592 -13.22 -8.97 -5.82
C ARG A 592 -14.08 -7.83 -6.39
N PRO A 593 -13.57 -6.59 -6.34
CA PRO A 593 -14.12 -5.50 -7.14
C PRO A 593 -13.58 -5.56 -8.58
N THR A 594 -14.06 -4.63 -9.40
CA THR A 594 -13.61 -4.36 -10.77
C THR A 594 -12.46 -3.34 -10.78
N ASP A 595 -11.69 -3.31 -11.86
CA ASP A 595 -10.66 -2.26 -12.03
C ASP A 595 -11.29 -0.87 -12.20
N LEU A 596 -12.53 -0.82 -12.71
CA LEU A 596 -13.31 0.40 -12.86
C LEU A 596 -13.58 1.06 -11.49
N GLN A 597 -13.95 0.27 -10.49
CA GLN A 597 -14.13 0.73 -9.11
C GLN A 597 -12.80 1.23 -8.53
N ALA A 598 -11.71 0.47 -8.75
CA ALA A 598 -10.38 0.86 -8.29
C ALA A 598 -9.90 2.17 -8.95
N ALA A 599 -10.24 2.41 -10.21
CA ALA A 599 -9.85 3.60 -10.96
C ALA A 599 -10.41 4.89 -10.37
N ILE A 600 -11.68 4.86 -9.93
CA ILE A 600 -12.30 5.95 -9.16
C ILE A 600 -11.55 6.12 -7.83
N GLY A 601 -11.31 5.02 -7.11
CA GLY A 601 -10.61 5.01 -5.84
C GLY A 601 -9.23 5.65 -5.92
N VAL A 602 -8.45 5.38 -6.98
CA VAL A 602 -7.10 5.93 -7.16
C VAL A 602 -7.08 7.47 -7.14
N ALA A 603 -8.02 8.12 -7.81
CA ALA A 603 -8.13 9.58 -7.82
C ALA A 603 -8.57 10.10 -6.44
N GLN A 604 -9.51 9.41 -5.80
CA GLN A 604 -10.04 9.80 -4.50
C GLN A 604 -9.01 9.71 -3.37
N VAL A 605 -8.06 8.75 -3.40
CA VAL A 605 -7.00 8.67 -2.38
C VAL A 605 -6.15 9.95 -2.35
N ASP A 606 -5.89 10.55 -3.51
CA ASP A 606 -5.08 11.77 -3.61
C ASP A 606 -5.79 12.98 -2.98
N ARG A 607 -7.12 12.93 -2.89
CA ARG A 607 -7.98 13.96 -2.29
C ARG A 607 -8.39 13.67 -0.85
N LEU A 608 -8.05 12.51 -0.31
CA LEU A 608 -8.52 12.10 1.02
C LEU A 608 -8.17 13.12 2.11
N THR A 609 -6.99 13.72 2.07
CA THR A 609 -6.58 14.75 3.04
C THR A 609 -7.50 15.98 2.97
N GLU A 610 -7.83 16.47 1.77
CA GLU A 610 -8.77 17.56 1.56
C GLU A 610 -10.16 17.24 2.15
N PHE A 611 -10.65 16.01 1.93
CA PHE A 611 -11.94 15.56 2.44
C PHE A 611 -11.98 15.51 3.96
N VAL A 612 -10.93 14.97 4.60
CA VAL A 612 -10.84 14.87 6.06
C VAL A 612 -10.81 16.26 6.70
N GLU A 613 -9.97 17.16 6.19
CA GLU A 613 -9.87 18.53 6.72
C GLU A 613 -11.16 19.33 6.52
N THR A 614 -11.83 19.15 5.39
CA THR A 614 -13.13 19.78 5.16
C THR A 614 -14.19 19.27 6.13
N ARG A 615 -14.25 17.95 6.37
CA ARG A 615 -15.16 17.36 7.36
C ARG A 615 -14.92 17.91 8.76
N ARG A 616 -13.65 18.07 9.16
CA ARG A 616 -13.26 18.67 10.45
C ARG A 616 -13.71 20.13 10.55
N ARG A 617 -13.45 20.94 9.52
CA ARG A 617 -13.90 22.34 9.48
C ARG A 617 -15.42 22.46 9.61
N ASN A 618 -16.16 21.68 8.82
CA ASN A 618 -17.63 21.68 8.83
C ASN A 618 -18.17 21.24 10.20
N PHE A 619 -17.56 20.21 10.79
CA PHE A 619 -17.88 19.75 12.15
C PHE A 619 -17.69 20.88 13.18
N GLU A 620 -16.54 21.55 13.18
CA GLU A 620 -16.25 22.62 14.14
C GLU A 620 -17.24 23.79 14.01
N ARG A 621 -17.63 24.14 12.78
CA ARG A 621 -18.64 25.19 12.54
C ARG A 621 -20.00 24.83 13.14
N LEU A 622 -20.48 23.60 12.90
CA LEU A 622 -21.75 23.12 13.45
C LEU A 622 -21.68 22.92 14.96
N TYR A 623 -20.55 22.46 15.49
CA TYR A 623 -20.32 22.34 16.93
C TYR A 623 -20.50 23.68 17.63
N ALA A 624 -19.81 24.73 17.15
CA ALA A 624 -19.93 26.07 17.69
C ALA A 624 -21.36 26.63 17.58
N GLY A 625 -22.08 26.35 16.49
CA GLY A 625 -23.47 26.76 16.32
C GLY A 625 -24.45 26.04 17.25
N CYS A 626 -24.16 24.80 17.65
CA CYS A 626 -25.03 24.02 18.54
C CYS A 626 -24.66 24.14 20.03
N GLU A 627 -23.47 24.66 20.35
CA GLU A 627 -22.98 24.86 21.71
C GLU A 627 -23.94 25.64 22.64
N PRO A 628 -24.63 26.70 22.19
CA PRO A 628 -25.60 27.40 23.03
C PRO A 628 -26.80 26.56 23.49
N TYR A 629 -27.01 25.37 22.90
CA TYR A 629 -28.18 24.51 23.14
C TYR A 629 -27.84 23.25 23.93
N GLN A 630 -26.71 23.21 24.64
CA GLN A 630 -26.29 22.05 25.43
C GLN A 630 -27.28 21.66 26.55
N ASP A 631 -28.12 22.60 26.99
CA ASP A 631 -29.24 22.29 27.89
C ASP A 631 -30.29 21.36 27.27
N PHE A 632 -30.33 21.22 25.94
CA PHE A 632 -31.28 20.34 25.25
C PHE A 632 -30.60 19.33 24.33
N LEU A 633 -29.29 19.47 24.10
CA LEU A 633 -28.49 18.63 23.21
C LEU A 633 -27.23 18.14 23.91
N VAL A 634 -26.96 16.85 23.86
CA VAL A 634 -25.63 16.31 24.13
C VAL A 634 -24.83 16.35 22.83
N LEU A 635 -23.79 17.18 22.81
CA LEU A 635 -22.84 17.28 21.70
C LEU A 635 -21.80 16.16 21.74
N PRO A 636 -21.13 15.85 20.62
CA PRO A 636 -20.09 14.83 20.59
C PRO A 636 -18.92 15.17 21.54
N ALA A 637 -18.48 14.19 22.32
CA ALA A 637 -17.35 14.37 23.23
C ALA A 637 -16.03 14.49 22.46
N ARG A 638 -15.12 15.32 22.98
CA ARG A 638 -13.76 15.51 22.42
C ARG A 638 -12.75 14.73 23.26
N ASP A 639 -12.04 13.79 22.64
CA ASP A 639 -10.88 13.13 23.24
C ASP A 639 -9.59 13.78 22.71
N PRO A 640 -8.73 14.37 23.55
CA PRO A 640 -7.49 15.02 23.11
C PRO A 640 -6.49 14.05 22.48
N ARG A 641 -6.63 12.74 22.69
CA ARG A 641 -5.82 11.70 22.04
C ARG A 641 -6.28 11.44 20.61
N ALA A 642 -7.51 11.80 20.25
CA ALA A 642 -8.11 11.46 18.97
C ALA A 642 -8.21 12.69 18.05
N GLN A 643 -8.02 12.46 16.74
CA GLN A 643 -8.42 13.40 15.70
C GLN A 643 -9.42 12.70 14.77
N PRO A 644 -10.73 12.83 15.04
CA PRO A 644 -11.75 12.16 14.24
C PRO A 644 -11.72 12.59 12.77
N SER A 645 -12.16 11.67 11.91
CA SER A 645 -12.51 11.94 10.52
C SER A 645 -14.03 11.85 10.42
N TRP A 646 -14.69 12.89 10.89
CA TRP A 646 -16.14 12.89 11.14
C TRP A 646 -16.93 12.45 9.91
N PHE A 647 -17.68 11.34 10.04
CA PHE A 647 -18.62 10.89 9.03
C PHE A 647 -19.89 11.76 9.05
N GLY A 648 -20.37 12.08 10.25
CA GLY A 648 -21.55 12.89 10.52
C GLY A 648 -21.40 13.69 11.83
N PHE A 649 -22.39 14.54 12.12
CA PHE A 649 -22.47 15.34 13.35
C PHE A 649 -23.61 14.80 14.25
N PRO A 650 -23.33 13.88 15.18
CA PRO A 650 -24.36 13.27 16.02
C PRO A 650 -24.79 14.14 17.20
N LEU A 651 -26.09 14.14 17.47
CA LEU A 651 -26.75 14.92 18.51
C LEU A 651 -27.73 14.04 19.26
N THR A 652 -27.69 14.07 20.59
CA THR A 652 -28.67 13.39 21.44
C THR A 652 -29.54 14.42 22.13
N VAL A 653 -30.86 14.35 21.95
CA VAL A 653 -31.77 15.27 22.64
C VAL A 653 -31.90 14.91 24.12
N THR A 654 -32.11 15.92 24.97
CA THR A 654 -32.30 15.75 26.42
C THR A 654 -33.35 16.72 26.96
N ASN A 655 -33.60 16.68 28.27
CA ASN A 655 -34.44 17.63 29.01
C ASN A 655 -35.86 17.78 28.40
N GLY A 656 -36.47 16.63 28.11
CA GLY A 656 -37.85 16.54 27.62
C GLY A 656 -38.05 16.97 26.16
N LEU A 657 -36.97 17.29 25.42
CA LEU A 657 -37.04 17.45 23.97
C LEU A 657 -37.21 16.08 23.31
N GLN A 658 -38.22 15.95 22.45
CA GLN A 658 -38.45 14.73 21.68
C GLN A 658 -37.66 14.81 20.37
N ARG A 659 -36.84 13.79 20.07
CA ARG A 659 -36.00 13.75 18.86
C ARG A 659 -36.81 14.02 17.59
N GLY A 660 -38.01 13.43 17.52
CA GLY A 660 -38.91 13.56 16.38
C GLY A 660 -39.40 14.99 16.14
N GLU A 661 -39.42 15.88 17.14
CA GLU A 661 -39.76 17.30 16.95
C GLU A 661 -38.66 18.02 16.17
N LEU A 662 -37.41 17.90 16.63
CA LEU A 662 -36.27 18.55 16.00
C LEU A 662 -35.95 17.94 14.62
N VAL A 663 -36.01 16.61 14.49
CA VAL A 663 -35.83 15.95 13.19
C VAL A 663 -36.86 16.43 12.16
N ARG A 664 -38.15 16.43 12.50
CA ARG A 664 -39.19 16.93 11.58
C ARG A 664 -38.98 18.39 11.23
N TRP A 665 -38.55 19.21 12.19
CA TRP A 665 -38.24 20.61 11.94
C TRP A 665 -37.12 20.79 10.91
N LEU A 666 -36.02 20.06 11.04
CA LEU A 666 -34.88 20.11 10.12
C LEU A 666 -35.26 19.53 8.74
N GLU A 667 -35.93 18.38 8.70
CA GLU A 667 -36.37 17.74 7.45
C GLU A 667 -37.37 18.61 6.68
N ASN A 668 -38.29 19.31 7.36
CA ASN A 668 -39.20 20.27 6.73
C ASN A 668 -38.46 21.47 6.11
N ALA A 669 -37.25 21.76 6.58
CA ALA A 669 -36.36 22.75 5.98
C ALA A 669 -35.44 22.18 4.90
N ASN A 670 -35.66 20.92 4.49
CA ASN A 670 -34.84 20.17 3.54
C ASN A 670 -33.39 19.95 4.02
N ILE A 671 -33.21 19.90 5.35
CA ILE A 671 -31.97 19.48 6.01
C ILE A 671 -32.08 18.02 6.38
N GLU A 672 -31.27 17.21 5.72
CA GLU A 672 -31.33 15.78 5.86
C GLU A 672 -30.72 15.30 7.18
N THR A 673 -31.46 14.42 7.85
CA THR A 673 -31.07 13.78 9.11
C THR A 673 -31.01 12.27 8.96
N ARG A 674 -30.28 11.60 9.85
CA ARG A 674 -30.24 10.15 9.96
C ARG A 674 -30.22 9.71 11.41
N GLN A 675 -30.79 8.55 11.70
CA GLN A 675 -30.55 7.88 12.98
C GLN A 675 -29.16 7.23 12.98
N VAL A 676 -28.59 6.99 14.16
CA VAL A 676 -27.28 6.32 14.29
C VAL A 676 -27.44 4.84 13.95
N PHE A 677 -27.27 4.52 12.66
CA PHE A 677 -27.28 3.16 12.12
C PHE A 677 -28.51 2.34 12.54
N ALA A 678 -28.30 1.16 13.13
CA ALA A 678 -29.36 0.31 13.64
C ALA A 678 -29.96 0.79 14.98
N GLY A 679 -29.39 1.82 15.61
CA GLY A 679 -29.68 2.19 16.99
C GLY A 679 -29.25 1.05 17.92
N ASN A 680 -30.21 0.27 18.39
CA ASN A 680 -29.94 -1.00 19.07
C ASN A 680 -30.16 -2.15 18.08
N ILE A 681 -29.08 -2.81 17.65
CA ILE A 681 -29.17 -3.91 16.69
C ILE A 681 -30.08 -5.05 17.18
N LEU A 682 -30.17 -5.31 18.48
CA LEU A 682 -31.03 -6.37 19.06
C LEU A 682 -32.53 -6.03 19.03
N ARG A 683 -32.89 -4.76 18.78
CA ARG A 683 -34.29 -4.35 18.59
C ARG A 683 -34.73 -4.46 17.12
N GLN A 684 -33.79 -4.66 16.20
CA GLN A 684 -34.09 -4.84 14.79
C GLN A 684 -34.75 -6.20 14.53
N PRO A 685 -35.81 -6.28 13.69
CA PRO A 685 -36.53 -7.52 13.45
C PRO A 685 -35.64 -8.69 12.98
N GLY A 686 -34.64 -8.42 12.13
CA GLY A 686 -33.75 -9.45 11.60
C GLY A 686 -32.71 -10.00 12.59
N TYR A 687 -32.54 -9.35 13.75
CA TYR A 687 -31.54 -9.72 14.77
C TYR A 687 -32.17 -10.18 16.09
N ARG A 688 -33.50 -10.18 16.20
CA ARG A 688 -34.23 -10.47 17.43
C ARG A 688 -33.87 -11.82 18.05
N ASP A 689 -33.73 -12.85 17.22
CA ASP A 689 -33.59 -14.25 17.64
C ASP A 689 -32.17 -14.81 17.42
N ILE A 690 -31.17 -13.94 17.20
CA ILE A 690 -29.79 -14.39 17.05
C ILE A 690 -29.27 -14.94 18.38
N ARG A 691 -28.39 -15.94 18.31
CA ARG A 691 -27.62 -16.39 19.49
C ARG A 691 -26.62 -15.30 19.88
N HIS A 692 -26.68 -14.83 21.12
CA HIS A 692 -25.78 -13.79 21.62
C HIS A 692 -25.68 -13.82 23.15
N ARG A 693 -24.79 -12.98 23.70
CA ARG A 693 -24.74 -12.65 25.14
C ARG A 693 -24.76 -11.13 25.30
N ILE A 694 -25.37 -10.65 26.37
CA ILE A 694 -25.32 -9.24 26.78
C ILE A 694 -24.52 -9.17 28.08
N HIS A 695 -23.54 -8.26 28.15
CA HIS A 695 -22.87 -7.96 29.41
C HIS A 695 -23.63 -6.84 30.13
N LYS A 696 -24.22 -7.17 31.29
CA LYS A 696 -25.11 -6.29 32.08
C LYS A 696 -26.39 -5.92 31.32
N ASP A 697 -26.51 -4.67 30.88
CA ASP A 697 -27.66 -4.11 30.17
C ASP A 697 -27.20 -3.23 29.00
N LEU A 698 -28.16 -2.70 28.23
CA LEU A 698 -27.93 -1.87 27.04
C LEU A 698 -28.71 -0.55 27.15
N THR A 699 -28.71 0.05 28.33
CA THR A 699 -29.53 1.23 28.65
C THR A 699 -29.15 2.43 27.78
N GLU A 700 -27.86 2.74 27.64
CA GLU A 700 -27.41 3.88 26.83
C GLU A 700 -27.55 3.57 25.33
N THR A 701 -27.40 2.32 24.92
CA THR A 701 -27.72 1.90 23.54
C THR A 701 -29.19 2.13 23.20
N ASP A 702 -30.13 1.74 24.07
CA ASP A 702 -31.56 2.01 23.87
C ASP A 702 -31.87 3.52 23.89
N ARG A 703 -31.13 4.29 24.69
CA ARG A 703 -31.19 5.76 24.67
C ARG A 703 -30.70 6.33 23.33
N ILE A 704 -29.57 5.85 22.81
CA ILE A 704 -29.03 6.29 21.51
C ILE A 704 -30.04 6.01 20.38
N MET A 705 -30.65 4.82 20.38
CA MET A 705 -31.69 4.46 19.42
C MET A 705 -32.89 5.42 19.47
N ARG A 706 -33.30 5.85 20.67
CA ARG A 706 -34.50 6.68 20.87
C ARG A 706 -34.24 8.17 20.63
N ASP A 707 -33.12 8.68 21.14
CA ASP A 707 -32.91 10.11 21.33
C ASP A 707 -31.81 10.70 20.43
N THR A 708 -31.01 9.87 19.77
CA THR A 708 -29.90 10.34 18.93
C THR A 708 -30.27 10.34 17.43
N PHE A 709 -29.76 11.35 16.72
CA PHE A 709 -29.71 11.45 15.27
C PHE A 709 -28.41 12.16 14.86
N PHE A 710 -28.12 12.25 13.57
CA PHE A 710 -27.00 13.03 13.07
C PHE A 710 -27.36 13.79 11.79
N ILE A 711 -26.60 14.85 11.53
CA ILE A 711 -26.64 15.65 10.30
C ILE A 711 -25.28 15.61 9.60
N GLY A 712 -25.18 16.22 8.41
CA GLY A 712 -23.98 16.13 7.58
C GLY A 712 -22.83 17.04 7.98
N VAL A 713 -21.62 16.54 7.74
CA VAL A 713 -20.36 17.31 7.75
C VAL A 713 -19.54 17.08 6.49
N TYR A 714 -20.09 16.35 5.51
CA TYR A 714 -19.35 15.90 4.33
C TYR A 714 -18.86 17.07 3.45
N PRO A 715 -17.86 16.85 2.58
CA PRO A 715 -17.21 17.95 1.86
C PRO A 715 -18.07 18.71 0.85
N GLY A 716 -19.26 18.21 0.51
CA GLY A 716 -20.18 18.90 -0.40
C GLY A 716 -21.03 19.99 0.27
N LEU A 717 -20.92 20.18 1.59
CA LEU A 717 -21.59 21.27 2.30
C LEU A 717 -20.80 22.58 2.11
N THR A 718 -21.48 23.60 1.59
CA THR A 718 -20.94 24.97 1.48
C THR A 718 -21.16 25.74 2.77
N GLU A 719 -20.44 26.85 2.94
CA GLU A 719 -20.61 27.73 4.11
C GLU A 719 -22.07 28.20 4.25
N GLU A 720 -22.70 28.62 3.15
CA GLU A 720 -24.11 29.04 3.13
C GLU A 720 -25.07 27.95 3.63
N MET A 721 -24.78 26.68 3.31
CA MET A 721 -25.57 25.56 3.82
C MET A 721 -25.36 25.36 5.32
N LEU A 722 -24.14 25.48 5.82
CA LEU A 722 -23.84 25.37 7.25
C LEU A 722 -24.50 26.50 8.05
N GLU A 723 -24.43 27.74 7.57
CA GLU A 723 -25.11 28.89 8.17
C GLU A 723 -26.63 28.69 8.20
N PHE A 724 -27.20 28.18 7.10
CA PHE A 724 -28.63 27.87 7.06
C PHE A 724 -29.01 26.80 8.10
N VAL A 725 -28.19 25.75 8.27
CA VAL A 725 -28.40 24.75 9.31
C VAL A 725 -28.38 25.39 10.69
N ILE A 726 -27.37 26.21 11.00
CA ILE A 726 -27.25 26.87 12.32
C ILE A 726 -28.45 27.78 12.59
N ALA A 727 -28.83 28.62 11.63
CA ALA A 727 -30.03 29.47 11.75
C ALA A 727 -31.30 28.65 12.05
N ARG A 728 -31.37 27.41 11.55
CA ARG A 728 -32.50 26.52 11.79
C ARG A 728 -32.51 25.95 13.20
N PHE A 729 -31.36 25.71 13.80
CA PHE A 729 -31.26 25.42 15.23
C PHE A 729 -31.66 26.64 16.08
N ASP A 730 -31.16 27.83 15.73
CA ASP A 730 -31.46 29.06 16.45
C ASP A 730 -32.95 29.34 16.52
N GLU A 731 -33.63 29.26 15.37
CA GLU A 731 -35.07 29.49 15.29
C GLU A 731 -35.89 28.43 16.02
N PHE A 732 -35.45 27.17 16.04
CA PHE A 732 -36.12 26.11 16.78
C PHE A 732 -36.10 26.39 18.29
N PHE A 733 -34.92 26.69 18.83
CA PHE A 733 -34.72 26.88 20.26
C PHE A 733 -35.22 28.23 20.77
N ALA A 734 -35.23 29.27 19.93
CA ALA A 734 -35.88 30.53 20.25
C ALA A 734 -37.40 30.35 20.45
N ARG A 735 -38.07 29.60 19.56
CA ARG A 735 -39.50 29.27 19.71
C ARG A 735 -39.78 28.48 20.98
N ARG A 736 -38.89 27.54 21.34
CA ARG A 736 -39.05 26.72 22.55
C ARG A 736 -38.82 27.50 23.85
N SER A 737 -37.89 28.46 23.85
CA SER A 737 -37.57 29.29 25.02
C SER A 737 -38.47 30.51 25.20
N GLY A 738 -39.43 30.75 24.29
CA GLY A 738 -40.30 31.93 24.31
C GLY A 738 -39.60 33.25 23.97
N ARG A 739 -38.34 33.20 23.48
CA ARG A 739 -37.59 34.37 23.02
C ARG A 739 -38.02 34.74 21.59
N ARG A 740 -38.33 36.02 21.33
CA ARG A 740 -38.62 36.53 19.98
C ARG A 740 -37.37 36.37 19.11
N VAL A 741 -37.49 35.62 18.01
CA VAL A 741 -36.52 35.60 16.91
C VAL A 741 -36.57 36.98 16.22
N VAL A 742 -35.42 37.63 16.08
CA VAL A 742 -35.28 38.79 15.19
C VAL A 742 -35.28 38.26 13.76
N ALA A 743 -36.28 38.60 12.97
CA ALA A 743 -36.39 38.13 11.60
C ALA A 743 -35.20 38.64 10.76
N PRO A 744 -34.66 37.83 9.81
CA PRO A 744 -33.73 38.36 8.82
C PRO A 744 -34.45 39.41 7.95
N PRO A 745 -33.72 40.39 7.37
CA PRO A 745 -34.32 41.38 6.51
C PRO A 745 -34.97 40.70 5.29
N ASP A 746 -36.23 41.04 5.04
CA ASP A 746 -37.01 40.56 3.90
C ASP A 746 -36.24 40.75 2.59
N ALA A 747 -36.02 39.65 1.87
CA ALA A 747 -35.70 39.70 0.46
C ALA A 747 -37.00 39.96 -0.32
N THR A 748 -37.43 41.22 -0.38
CA THR A 748 -38.44 41.69 -1.33
C THR A 748 -37.79 41.92 -2.70
N GLY A 749 -38.26 41.22 -3.74
CA GLY A 749 -38.01 41.53 -5.15
C GLY A 749 -37.47 40.36 -5.96
#